data_AF-A0A372DM66-F1
#
_entry.id   AF-A0A372DM66-F1
#
_cell.length_a   1.000
_cell.length_b   1.000
_cell.length_c   1.000
_cell.angle_alpha   90.00
_cell.angle_beta   90.00
_cell.angle_gamma   90.00
#
_symmetry.space_group_name_H-M   'P 1'
#
loop_
_entity.id
_entity.type
_entity.pdbx_description
1 polymer ?
#
loop_
_entity_poly.entity_id
_entity_poly.type
_entity_poly.pdbx_seq_one_letter_code
_entity_poly.pdbx_strand_id
1 'polypeptide(L)'
;MQPSVAVRMAAHWGPVPQETNLGNPVPARSPLELRLTIAVFRSPAIAHGLAPLGHDRAEFNPNEFSRIQPRIQPRIQPRTQPRGQPRIRLRINRCCPMSFPTRAIRGLVALALIAGLSTACGNRNRGEERIAADTKAAEDFQGDLVFDNLTLNRADKQGQVLWEVRANQARYSRDRKLAKLSDVKGKLFQDGKVIYEITAKQGEVEQNGQVLKVSGNLRAKDVREKMEFQGGSATWEPAKFQLQMKGGVTLNHPQAKIQSQEAVAFSRDRRVEMVQAVKLISKDRQMKLDSDRLIWQMKADELQAIGKVVATGSKPEMKLTTDRLVWQRKKQVSEAIGNVVAVQNKGANRLTADRVLWQMKDQVAQAEGKAVATGQNPPMQLRADRIIWQMKDQVAQAIGNVVGVRQDPAVRVQSQRVVWQQKPQLVSSDTRTIIERFNCAGGRCVISDRAVGNLVDVSLKDRVAFLRNQAQVSTGNPGVDVASDSLIWQFQAQSLTADRPVTVYERQQQVVLNADRGFMDLKNQNAEMLGNVRGVSRLRSANLSSDRLIWSMRDQQLQAFGNVFYQQANPFLISRGNYGVGSMKDGAIFLQSGGNSRARSTFFPENLQAAASPAPAPSPVVGAPAPGPAATPVGPPPVPSTLPPIPPALLGTETGVFEDPFSNLFGP
;
A
#
# COMPACT_ATOMS: atom_id res chain seq x y z
N MET A 1 -23.06 -51.15 -17.17
CA MET A 1 -23.03 -52.63 -17.22
C MET A 1 -21.59 -53.09 -17.06
N GLN A 2 -21.38 -54.13 -16.25
CA GLN A 2 -20.13 -54.90 -16.05
C GLN A 2 -20.42 -56.36 -16.49
N PRO A 3 -19.49 -57.33 -16.46
CA PRO A 3 -18.06 -57.28 -16.08
C PRO A 3 -17.10 -57.97 -17.10
N SER A 4 -15.80 -57.95 -16.79
CA SER A 4 -14.87 -59.06 -17.08
C SER A 4 -13.74 -59.05 -16.04
N VAL A 5 -13.25 -60.23 -15.65
CA VAL A 5 -12.43 -60.47 -14.43
C VAL A 5 -11.22 -61.35 -14.76
N ALA A 6 -10.03 -60.96 -14.27
CA ALA A 6 -8.88 -61.84 -13.93
C ALA A 6 -7.65 -60.99 -13.52
N VAL A 7 -6.72 -61.37 -12.61
CA VAL A 7 -6.68 -62.43 -11.57
C VAL A 7 -5.50 -62.13 -10.58
N ARG A 8 -5.67 -62.44 -9.27
CA ARG A 8 -4.66 -62.72 -8.18
C ARG A 8 -3.42 -61.80 -7.99
N MET A 9 -3.02 -61.44 -6.77
CA MET A 9 -2.63 -62.34 -5.66
C MET A 9 -3.01 -61.81 -4.26
N ALA A 10 -2.84 -62.64 -3.22
CA ALA A 10 -3.53 -62.52 -1.95
C ALA A 10 -2.61 -62.56 -0.72
N ALA A 11 -3.10 -61.96 0.36
CA ALA A 11 -2.84 -62.39 1.73
C ALA A 11 -4.11 -62.24 2.59
N HIS A 12 -4.01 -62.54 3.88
CA HIS A 12 -4.98 -63.50 4.43
C HIS A 12 -5.00 -63.57 5.97
N TRP A 13 -6.20 -63.45 6.57
CA TRP A 13 -6.56 -63.74 7.98
C TRP A 13 -5.82 -62.90 9.05
N GLY A 14 -6.40 -62.44 10.17
CA GLY A 14 -7.64 -62.74 10.90
C GLY A 14 -7.27 -62.90 12.41
N PRO A 15 -8.20 -62.89 13.40
CA PRO A 15 -9.65 -62.70 13.37
C PRO A 15 -10.17 -61.61 14.37
N VAL A 16 -11.49 -61.54 14.56
CA VAL A 16 -12.24 -60.73 15.55
C VAL A 16 -12.89 -61.67 16.59
N PRO A 17 -13.30 -61.18 17.79
CA PRO A 17 -14.61 -61.63 18.30
C PRO A 17 -15.51 -60.55 18.95
N GLN A 18 -16.75 -60.54 18.45
CA GLN A 18 -18.08 -60.30 19.07
C GLN A 18 -18.38 -59.26 20.17
N GLU A 19 -19.32 -58.35 19.80
CA GLU A 19 -20.65 -58.11 20.38
C GLU A 19 -20.89 -58.15 21.91
N THR A 20 -21.46 -57.07 22.48
CA THR A 20 -22.92 -56.98 22.75
C THR A 20 -23.43 -55.62 23.29
N ASN A 21 -24.62 -55.23 22.81
CA ASN A 21 -25.73 -54.51 23.48
C ASN A 21 -25.74 -52.99 23.83
N LEU A 22 -26.66 -52.31 23.12
CA LEU A 22 -27.77 -51.43 23.60
C LEU A 22 -27.47 -50.06 24.25
N GLY A 23 -28.09 -48.97 23.73
CA GLY A 23 -28.00 -47.64 24.38
C GLY A 23 -28.69 -46.39 23.78
N ASN A 24 -29.44 -46.45 22.67
CA ASN A 24 -30.24 -45.34 22.08
C ASN A 24 -29.51 -44.07 21.54
N PRO A 25 -30.15 -43.26 20.67
CA PRO A 25 -29.47 -42.26 19.84
C PRO A 25 -29.58 -40.81 20.36
N VAL A 26 -28.59 -39.97 20.01
CA VAL A 26 -28.62 -38.51 20.15
C VAL A 26 -28.66 -37.87 18.74
N PRO A 27 -29.56 -36.90 18.46
CA PRO A 27 -29.93 -36.56 17.08
C PRO A 27 -28.95 -35.62 16.37
N ALA A 28 -28.87 -35.77 15.05
CA ALA A 28 -28.18 -34.85 14.16
C ALA A 28 -28.83 -33.45 14.17
N ARG A 29 -28.01 -32.40 14.26
CA ARG A 29 -28.46 -31.01 14.11
C ARG A 29 -28.48 -30.61 12.65
N SER A 30 -29.66 -30.64 12.03
CA SER A 30 -29.96 -29.90 10.80
C SER A 30 -29.97 -28.38 11.06
N PRO A 31 -29.71 -27.54 10.03
CA PRO A 31 -29.51 -26.11 10.22
C PRO A 31 -30.82 -25.36 10.54
N LEU A 32 -30.73 -24.39 11.44
CA LEU A 32 -31.81 -23.43 11.70
C LEU A 32 -31.86 -22.38 10.58
N GLU A 33 -32.83 -22.51 9.66
CA GLU A 33 -33.25 -21.38 8.83
C GLU A 33 -33.97 -20.34 9.70
N LEU A 34 -33.35 -19.15 9.84
CA LEU A 34 -34.01 -17.97 10.37
C LEU A 34 -34.98 -17.39 9.33
N ARG A 35 -36.22 -17.90 9.32
CA ARG A 35 -37.32 -17.25 8.60
C ARG A 35 -37.73 -15.96 9.30
N LEU A 36 -37.28 -14.83 8.75
CA LEU A 36 -37.62 -13.50 9.23
C LEU A 36 -39.04 -13.10 8.77
N THR A 37 -40.05 -13.29 9.64
CA THR A 37 -41.42 -12.83 9.36
C THR A 37 -41.52 -11.32 9.57
N ILE A 38 -41.43 -10.55 8.48
CA ILE A 38 -41.66 -9.09 8.50
C ILE A 38 -43.17 -8.83 8.59
N ALA A 39 -43.64 -8.49 9.79
CA ALA A 39 -45.02 -8.03 10.00
C ALA A 39 -45.18 -6.58 9.49
N VAL A 40 -45.73 -6.43 8.28
CA VAL A 40 -46.04 -5.11 7.70
C VAL A 40 -47.37 -4.60 8.27
N PHE A 41 -47.30 -3.69 9.25
CA PHE A 41 -48.47 -2.92 9.68
C PHE A 41 -48.90 -1.95 8.55
N ARG A 42 -50.06 -2.20 7.95
CA ARG A 42 -50.77 -1.23 7.10
C ARG A 42 -51.91 -0.60 7.91
N SER A 43 -51.86 0.70 8.11
CA SER A 43 -53.01 1.47 8.58
C SER A 43 -54.10 1.53 7.49
N PRO A 44 -55.40 1.47 7.83
CA PRO A 44 -56.47 1.53 6.85
C PRO A 44 -56.69 2.98 6.36
N ALA A 45 -56.63 3.18 5.04
CA ALA A 45 -57.13 4.39 4.40
C ALA A 45 -58.60 4.20 4.02
N ILE A 46 -59.45 5.17 4.36
CA ILE A 46 -60.89 5.14 4.10
C ILE A 46 -61.15 5.28 2.59
N ALA A 47 -62.02 4.42 2.06
CA ALA A 47 -62.44 4.49 0.67
C ALA A 47 -63.71 5.35 0.51
N HIS A 48 -63.67 6.30 -0.42
CA HIS A 48 -64.85 6.71 -1.17
C HIS A 48 -64.55 6.51 -2.65
N GLY A 49 -65.30 5.62 -3.29
CA GLY A 49 -65.14 5.32 -4.71
C GLY A 49 -66.08 6.13 -5.59
N LEU A 50 -65.74 6.20 -6.87
CA LEU A 50 -66.67 6.22 -8.00
C LEU A 50 -65.96 5.53 -9.17
N ALA A 51 -66.73 4.79 -9.96
CA ALA A 51 -66.26 3.93 -11.05
C ALA A 51 -66.95 4.33 -12.38
N PRO A 52 -66.89 3.53 -13.45
CA PRO A 52 -65.73 3.31 -14.32
C PRO A 52 -66.07 3.63 -15.81
N LEU A 53 -65.18 3.31 -16.75
CA LEU A 53 -65.35 2.95 -18.19
C LEU A 53 -63.98 3.17 -18.88
N GLY A 54 -63.49 2.39 -19.85
CA GLY A 54 -63.98 1.18 -20.52
C GLY A 54 -62.82 0.38 -21.15
N HIS A 55 -63.11 -0.62 -21.98
CA HIS A 55 -62.14 -1.54 -22.60
C HIS A 55 -61.18 -0.88 -23.63
N ASP A 56 -59.96 -1.42 -23.83
CA ASP A 56 -59.74 -2.34 -24.96
C ASP A 56 -58.43 -3.16 -24.97
N ARG A 57 -58.46 -4.29 -25.69
CA ARG A 57 -57.29 -5.06 -26.17
C ARG A 57 -56.75 -4.36 -27.45
N ALA A 58 -55.62 -4.67 -28.09
CA ALA A 58 -54.75 -5.83 -28.06
C ALA A 58 -53.34 -5.51 -28.61
N GLU A 59 -52.42 -6.46 -28.40
CA GLU A 59 -51.46 -6.97 -29.40
C GLU A 59 -50.20 -6.20 -29.82
N PHE A 60 -49.32 -7.00 -30.44
CA PHE A 60 -47.88 -6.81 -30.57
C PHE A 60 -47.51 -7.20 -32.01
N ASN A 61 -46.87 -6.34 -32.79
CA ASN A 61 -46.27 -6.74 -34.07
C ASN A 61 -45.01 -5.89 -34.40
N PRO A 62 -43.83 -6.50 -34.55
CA PRO A 62 -42.60 -5.80 -34.90
C PRO A 62 -42.28 -5.91 -36.41
N ASN A 63 -42.12 -4.74 -37.07
CA ASN A 63 -41.20 -4.43 -38.18
C ASN A 63 -41.81 -3.37 -39.10
N GLU A 64 -41.15 -2.21 -39.24
CA GLU A 64 -40.68 -1.80 -40.57
C GLU A 64 -39.55 -0.75 -40.51
N PHE A 65 -38.84 -0.61 -41.63
CA PHE A 65 -37.57 0.10 -41.79
C PHE A 65 -37.75 1.63 -41.91
N SER A 66 -36.77 2.45 -41.52
CA SER A 66 -35.80 2.96 -42.53
C SER A 66 -34.60 3.75 -41.98
N ARG A 67 -33.56 3.81 -42.83
CA ARG A 67 -32.25 4.44 -42.62
C ARG A 67 -32.33 5.97 -42.62
N ILE A 68 -31.31 6.63 -42.06
CA ILE A 68 -30.53 7.71 -42.74
C ILE A 68 -29.20 7.93 -41.99
N GLN A 69 -28.12 8.20 -42.74
CA GLN A 69 -26.79 8.58 -42.25
C GLN A 69 -26.60 10.11 -42.35
N PRO A 70 -25.60 10.69 -41.67
CA PRO A 70 -25.03 11.97 -42.09
C PRO A 70 -23.52 11.88 -42.40
N ARG A 71 -23.14 12.39 -43.58
CA ARG A 71 -21.76 12.83 -43.88
C ARG A 71 -21.80 13.86 -45.00
N ILE A 72 -21.15 15.02 -44.79
CA ILE A 72 -20.21 15.76 -45.68
C ILE A 72 -20.18 17.26 -45.30
N GLN A 73 -18.99 17.89 -45.43
CA GLN A 73 -18.64 19.32 -45.18
C GLN A 73 -18.86 20.16 -46.49
N PRO A 74 -18.37 21.42 -46.75
CA PRO A 74 -17.46 22.31 -45.99
C PRO A 74 -17.63 23.88 -46.10
N ARG A 75 -16.74 24.62 -45.42
CA ARG A 75 -16.14 25.98 -45.72
C ARG A 75 -17.07 27.21 -45.95
N ILE A 76 -16.90 28.36 -45.26
CA ILE A 76 -15.98 29.50 -45.59
C ILE A 76 -15.91 30.55 -44.42
N GLN A 77 -14.86 31.38 -44.38
CA GLN A 77 -14.49 32.47 -43.41
C GLN A 77 -15.03 33.88 -43.85
N PRO A 78 -15.05 35.01 -43.04
CA PRO A 78 -13.85 35.59 -42.37
C PRO A 78 -13.99 36.58 -41.15
N ARG A 79 -12.82 37.01 -40.61
CA ARG A 79 -12.47 38.26 -39.85
C ARG A 79 -13.33 38.70 -38.64
N THR A 80 -12.76 38.85 -37.43
CA THR A 80 -11.95 40.04 -37.03
C THR A 80 -11.12 39.81 -35.75
N GLN A 81 -10.20 40.73 -35.44
CA GLN A 81 -9.27 40.78 -34.28
C GLN A 81 -9.50 42.12 -33.53
N PRO A 82 -9.12 42.32 -32.24
CA PRO A 82 -7.72 42.71 -31.93
C PRO A 82 -7.15 42.42 -30.51
N ARG A 83 -5.81 42.51 -30.41
CA ARG A 83 -4.92 43.07 -29.35
C ARG A 83 -5.24 42.91 -27.83
N GLY A 84 -4.26 42.71 -26.94
CA GLY A 84 -2.80 42.58 -27.17
C GLY A 84 -1.96 42.48 -25.88
N GLN A 85 -0.68 42.13 -26.05
CA GLN A 85 0.37 42.12 -25.01
C GLN A 85 1.34 43.30 -25.22
N PRO A 86 1.99 43.84 -24.17
CA PRO A 86 3.09 44.79 -24.31
C PRO A 86 4.46 44.11 -24.55
N ARG A 87 5.33 44.81 -25.28
CA ARG A 87 6.75 44.49 -25.55
C ARG A 87 7.65 45.59 -24.98
N ILE A 88 8.93 45.28 -24.77
CA ILE A 88 10.13 46.10 -25.12
C ILE A 88 11.36 45.19 -24.89
N ARG A 89 11.96 44.62 -25.95
CA ARG A 89 13.08 45.12 -26.81
C ARG A 89 14.46 45.13 -26.13
N LEU A 90 15.37 44.32 -26.68
CA LEU A 90 16.82 44.62 -26.79
C LEU A 90 17.36 44.05 -28.12
N ARG A 91 18.53 44.54 -28.56
CA ARG A 91 18.89 44.67 -30.00
C ARG A 91 19.66 43.50 -30.62
N ILE A 92 19.50 43.43 -31.95
CA ILE A 92 20.06 42.52 -32.94
C ILE A 92 21.59 42.69 -33.10
N ASN A 93 22.32 41.59 -33.27
CA ASN A 93 23.18 41.39 -34.45
C ASN A 93 23.71 39.95 -34.61
N ARG A 94 23.61 39.44 -35.84
CA ARG A 94 24.35 38.30 -36.39
C ARG A 94 24.85 38.72 -37.77
N CYS A 95 26.13 38.51 -38.08
CA CYS A 95 26.60 38.35 -39.45
C CYS A 95 28.00 37.72 -39.49
N CYS A 96 28.30 37.08 -40.63
CA CYS A 96 29.62 36.63 -41.12
C CYS A 96 30.39 35.54 -40.35
N PRO A 97 30.62 34.38 -40.99
CA PRO A 97 31.83 33.57 -40.78
C PRO A 97 32.93 34.03 -41.76
N MET A 98 34.18 34.14 -41.31
CA MET A 98 35.34 34.04 -42.20
C MET A 98 36.65 33.74 -41.44
N SER A 99 37.59 33.24 -42.25
CA SER A 99 38.98 32.85 -42.09
C SER A 99 39.95 33.83 -41.39
N PHE A 100 41.25 33.48 -41.49
CA PHE A 100 42.48 34.26 -41.22
C PHE A 100 43.18 34.01 -39.87
N PRO A 101 44.52 34.23 -39.76
CA PRO A 101 45.52 33.68 -40.67
C PRO A 101 46.82 33.20 -39.98
N THR A 102 47.72 32.63 -40.78
CA THR A 102 49.16 32.56 -40.51
C THR A 102 49.86 33.93 -40.52
N ARG A 103 51.01 34.00 -39.84
CA ARG A 103 52.14 34.99 -39.92
C ARG A 103 52.28 36.10 -38.85
N ALA A 104 53.35 35.93 -38.07
CA ALA A 104 54.51 36.84 -37.93
C ALA A 104 54.44 38.16 -37.13
N ILE A 105 55.10 38.12 -35.95
CA ILE A 105 55.79 39.19 -35.19
C ILE A 105 57.03 38.45 -34.59
N ARG A 106 58.33 38.68 -34.87
CA ARG A 106 59.19 39.85 -35.15
C ARG A 106 59.14 40.91 -34.02
N GLY A 107 60.15 41.12 -33.17
CA GLY A 107 61.48 40.49 -33.02
C GLY A 107 62.44 41.43 -32.27
N LEU A 108 63.49 40.87 -31.66
CA LEU A 108 64.66 41.53 -31.04
C LEU A 108 65.71 40.39 -30.94
N VAL A 109 66.73 40.21 -31.79
CA VAL A 109 67.73 41.12 -32.42
C VAL A 109 68.75 41.66 -31.43
N ALA A 110 69.88 40.93 -31.31
CA ALA A 110 71.27 41.37 -31.11
C ALA A 110 72.08 40.26 -30.41
N LEU A 111 73.34 39.96 -30.72
CA LEU A 111 74.13 40.18 -31.94
C LEU A 111 75.39 39.27 -31.85
N ALA A 112 75.69 38.45 -32.87
CA ALA A 112 77.01 37.83 -33.06
C ALA A 112 77.13 37.26 -34.48
N LEU A 113 77.78 38.01 -35.36
CA LEU A 113 78.09 37.62 -36.74
C LEU A 113 79.62 37.47 -36.86
N ILE A 114 80.07 36.40 -37.52
CA ILE A 114 81.30 36.18 -38.32
C ILE A 114 81.30 34.65 -38.56
N ALA A 115 80.85 34.12 -39.70
CA ALA A 115 81.39 34.21 -41.06
C ALA A 115 82.72 33.45 -41.22
N GLY A 116 82.79 32.50 -42.17
CA GLY A 116 84.04 31.80 -42.50
C GLY A 116 83.86 30.34 -42.92
N LEU A 117 83.30 30.10 -44.12
CA LEU A 117 83.42 28.79 -44.78
C LEU A 117 84.91 28.52 -45.09
N SER A 118 85.46 27.44 -44.55
CA SER A 118 86.65 26.78 -45.12
C SER A 118 86.30 25.34 -45.45
N THR A 119 86.43 24.99 -46.72
CA THR A 119 86.21 23.65 -47.26
C THR A 119 87.47 22.82 -47.12
N ALA A 120 87.47 21.82 -46.24
CA ALA A 120 88.33 20.64 -46.35
C ALA A 120 87.77 19.47 -45.52
N CYS A 121 87.59 18.32 -46.18
CA CYS A 121 87.35 16.97 -45.68
C CYS A 121 87.21 16.75 -44.15
N GLY A 122 85.96 16.57 -43.69
CA GLY A 122 85.63 16.01 -42.38
C GLY A 122 84.47 15.01 -42.50
N ASN A 123 84.75 13.72 -42.29
CA ASN A 123 83.79 12.64 -42.48
C ASN A 123 82.61 12.75 -41.50
N ARG A 124 81.45 13.27 -41.95
CA ARG A 124 80.23 13.28 -41.15
C ARG A 124 79.67 11.87 -41.04
N ASN A 125 79.72 11.31 -39.84
CA ASN A 125 79.24 9.96 -39.50
C ASN A 125 77.71 9.80 -39.63
N ARG A 126 77.19 9.82 -40.87
CA ARG A 126 75.90 9.20 -41.22
C ARG A 126 75.90 7.69 -40.94
N GLY A 127 77.09 7.10 -40.80
CA GLY A 127 77.30 5.78 -40.23
C GLY A 127 76.77 5.71 -38.80
N GLU A 128 77.15 6.61 -37.89
CA GLU A 128 76.76 6.54 -36.47
C GLU A 128 75.28 6.88 -36.23
N GLU A 129 74.67 7.78 -36.99
CA GLU A 129 73.22 8.04 -36.89
C GLU A 129 72.38 6.87 -37.43
N ARG A 130 72.82 6.24 -38.53
CA ARG A 130 72.16 5.03 -39.06
C ARG A 130 72.43 3.82 -38.20
N ILE A 131 73.66 3.61 -37.73
CA ILE A 131 74.00 2.53 -36.79
C ILE A 131 73.27 2.76 -35.47
N ALA A 132 73.13 3.98 -34.94
CA ALA A 132 72.31 4.19 -33.75
C ALA A 132 70.82 3.92 -33.99
N ALA A 133 70.28 4.22 -35.18
CA ALA A 133 68.90 3.88 -35.54
C ALA A 133 68.69 2.37 -35.78
N ASP A 134 69.61 1.73 -36.49
CA ASP A 134 69.60 0.32 -36.87
C ASP A 134 69.98 -0.57 -35.67
N THR A 135 70.87 -0.13 -34.78
CA THR A 135 71.15 -0.78 -33.47
C THR A 135 69.95 -0.63 -32.55
N LYS A 136 69.29 0.54 -32.48
CA LYS A 136 68.07 0.68 -31.68
C LYS A 136 66.89 -0.11 -32.24
N ALA A 137 66.85 -0.33 -33.56
CA ALA A 137 65.89 -1.22 -34.21
C ALA A 137 66.28 -2.72 -34.08
N ALA A 138 67.57 -3.05 -33.98
CA ALA A 138 68.06 -4.41 -33.77
C ALA A 138 67.97 -4.84 -32.30
N GLU A 139 68.16 -3.94 -31.35
CA GLU A 139 67.91 -4.14 -29.92
C GLU A 139 66.41 -4.42 -29.67
N ASP A 140 65.51 -3.71 -30.36
CA ASP A 140 64.05 -3.96 -30.31
C ASP A 140 63.64 -5.29 -31.00
N PHE A 141 64.55 -5.91 -31.77
CA PHE A 141 64.32 -7.18 -32.49
C PHE A 141 64.90 -8.43 -31.81
N GLN A 142 65.81 -8.30 -30.83
CA GLN A 142 66.47 -9.47 -30.21
C GLN A 142 65.67 -10.16 -29.07
N GLY A 143 64.57 -9.55 -28.59
CA GLY A 143 63.80 -10.06 -27.43
C GLY A 143 62.38 -10.59 -27.71
N ASP A 144 61.82 -10.31 -28.89
CA ASP A 144 60.40 -10.52 -29.22
C ASP A 144 60.20 -11.65 -30.24
N LEU A 145 59.77 -12.83 -29.76
CA LEU A 145 59.44 -13.98 -30.61
C LEU A 145 58.04 -13.83 -31.23
N VAL A 146 57.92 -13.97 -32.54
CA VAL A 146 56.64 -13.96 -33.26
C VAL A 146 56.27 -15.37 -33.70
N PHE A 147 55.02 -15.76 -33.47
CA PHE A 147 54.46 -17.06 -33.83
C PHE A 147 53.11 -16.87 -34.52
N ASP A 148 52.86 -17.59 -35.62
CA ASP A 148 51.56 -17.59 -36.30
C ASP A 148 50.81 -18.91 -36.08
N ASN A 149 49.47 -18.84 -36.05
CA ASN A 149 48.54 -19.96 -35.88
C ASN A 149 48.89 -20.94 -34.74
N LEU A 150 49.02 -20.40 -33.52
CA LEU A 150 49.46 -21.14 -32.34
C LEU A 150 48.31 -21.50 -31.38
N THR A 151 48.54 -22.56 -30.59
CA THR A 151 47.74 -22.88 -29.39
C THR A 151 48.62 -22.76 -28.15
N LEU A 152 48.27 -21.86 -27.24
CA LEU A 152 48.85 -21.76 -25.90
C LEU A 152 47.94 -22.49 -24.91
N ASN A 153 48.51 -23.18 -23.94
CA ASN A 153 47.77 -23.70 -22.80
C ASN A 153 48.55 -23.50 -21.50
N ARG A 154 47.86 -23.64 -20.38
CA ARG A 154 48.46 -23.63 -19.05
C ARG A 154 47.84 -24.71 -18.20
N ALA A 155 48.68 -25.48 -17.51
CA ALA A 155 48.27 -26.41 -16.47
C ALA A 155 48.60 -25.89 -15.06
N ASP A 156 47.93 -26.47 -14.06
CA ASP A 156 48.28 -26.39 -12.65
C ASP A 156 49.48 -27.29 -12.28
N LYS A 157 49.78 -27.44 -10.98
CA LYS A 157 50.89 -28.29 -10.51
C LYS A 157 50.61 -29.78 -10.66
N GLN A 158 49.36 -30.16 -10.93
CA GLN A 158 48.86 -31.53 -11.06
C GLN A 158 48.67 -31.92 -12.54
N GLY A 159 49.00 -31.03 -13.48
CA GLY A 159 48.85 -31.25 -14.92
C GLY A 159 47.44 -30.98 -15.46
N GLN A 160 46.50 -30.49 -14.65
CA GLN A 160 45.16 -30.15 -15.14
C GLN A 160 45.19 -28.81 -15.88
N VAL A 161 44.64 -28.79 -17.10
CA VAL A 161 44.53 -27.56 -17.90
C VAL A 161 43.61 -26.56 -17.19
N LEU A 162 44.09 -25.32 -17.07
CA LEU A 162 43.39 -24.15 -16.51
C LEU A 162 42.80 -23.26 -17.61
N TRP A 163 43.50 -23.17 -18.74
CA TRP A 163 43.04 -22.49 -19.95
C TRP A 163 43.78 -23.01 -21.20
N GLU A 164 43.10 -22.95 -22.35
CA GLU A 164 43.62 -23.18 -23.70
C GLU A 164 43.23 -21.98 -24.56
N VAL A 165 44.14 -21.42 -25.33
CA VAL A 165 43.93 -20.26 -26.20
C VAL A 165 44.54 -20.53 -27.58
N ARG A 166 43.71 -20.44 -28.62
CA ARG A 166 44.15 -20.33 -30.01
C ARG A 166 44.22 -18.86 -30.40
N ALA A 167 45.25 -18.47 -31.13
CA ALA A 167 45.45 -17.12 -31.63
C ALA A 167 45.99 -17.15 -33.07
N ASN A 168 45.62 -16.17 -33.88
CA ASN A 168 46.12 -16.04 -35.26
C ASN A 168 47.61 -15.68 -35.26
N GLN A 169 48.05 -14.83 -34.33
CA GLN A 169 49.45 -14.50 -34.09
C GLN A 169 49.70 -14.29 -32.59
N ALA A 170 50.91 -14.59 -32.13
CA ALA A 170 51.45 -14.18 -30.84
C ALA A 170 52.79 -13.46 -31.00
N ARG A 171 53.02 -12.44 -30.19
CA ARG A 171 54.32 -11.80 -29.96
C ARG A 171 54.68 -11.96 -28.49
N TYR A 172 55.71 -12.75 -28.19
CA TYR A 172 56.19 -13.00 -26.84
C TYR A 172 57.46 -12.20 -26.55
N SER A 173 57.40 -11.34 -25.55
CA SER A 173 58.51 -10.51 -25.11
C SER A 173 59.16 -11.12 -23.87
N ARG A 174 60.40 -11.61 -24.00
CA ARG A 174 61.07 -12.39 -22.95
C ARG A 174 61.27 -11.58 -21.67
N ASP A 175 61.72 -10.34 -21.79
CA ASP A 175 62.05 -9.48 -20.64
C ASP A 175 60.81 -9.06 -19.86
N ARG A 176 59.71 -8.81 -20.59
CA ARG A 176 58.41 -8.43 -20.01
C ARG A 176 57.57 -9.63 -19.55
N LYS A 177 58.00 -10.87 -19.86
CA LYS A 177 57.27 -12.13 -19.57
C LYS A 177 55.79 -12.07 -20.00
N LEU A 178 55.57 -11.47 -21.17
CA LEU A 178 54.26 -11.10 -21.71
C LEU A 178 54.09 -11.65 -23.12
N ALA A 179 53.03 -12.43 -23.36
CA ALA A 179 52.61 -12.78 -24.72
C ALA A 179 51.41 -11.93 -25.13
N LYS A 180 51.53 -11.17 -26.21
CA LYS A 180 50.41 -10.46 -26.86
C LYS A 180 49.86 -11.31 -28.00
N LEU A 181 48.54 -11.44 -28.08
CA LEU A 181 47.82 -12.37 -28.97
C LEU A 181 46.82 -11.61 -29.84
N SER A 182 46.61 -12.06 -31.08
CA SER A 182 45.54 -11.58 -31.98
C SER A 182 44.47 -12.65 -32.27
N ASP A 183 43.23 -12.20 -32.48
CA ASP A 183 42.05 -13.03 -32.81
C ASP A 183 41.90 -14.27 -31.91
N VAL A 184 41.86 -14.00 -30.62
CA VAL A 184 41.84 -14.98 -29.54
C VAL A 184 40.54 -15.78 -29.52
N LYS A 185 40.68 -17.11 -29.51
CA LYS A 185 39.62 -18.10 -29.23
C LYS A 185 40.08 -18.99 -28.08
N GLY A 186 39.51 -18.79 -26.90
CA GLY A 186 39.91 -19.47 -25.66
C GLY A 186 38.86 -20.40 -25.09
N LYS A 187 39.32 -21.40 -24.34
CA LYS A 187 38.54 -22.26 -23.45
C LYS A 187 39.11 -22.13 -22.05
N LEU A 188 38.28 -21.77 -21.09
CA LEU A 188 38.64 -21.66 -19.67
C LEU A 188 38.15 -22.90 -18.94
N PHE A 189 39.01 -23.50 -18.12
CA PHE A 189 38.75 -24.79 -17.48
C PHE A 189 38.67 -24.64 -15.95
N GLN A 190 37.93 -25.54 -15.33
CA GLN A 190 37.89 -25.75 -13.88
C GLN A 190 37.62 -27.23 -13.62
N ASP A 191 38.38 -27.85 -12.70
CA ASP A 191 38.25 -29.28 -12.36
C ASP A 191 38.31 -30.18 -13.62
N GLY A 192 39.22 -29.87 -14.56
CA GLY A 192 39.39 -30.56 -15.85
C GLY A 192 38.29 -30.32 -16.90
N LYS A 193 37.24 -29.53 -16.60
CA LYS A 193 36.09 -29.31 -17.50
C LYS A 193 36.08 -27.87 -18.03
N VAL A 194 35.72 -27.69 -19.30
CA VAL A 194 35.47 -26.35 -19.86
C VAL A 194 34.29 -25.71 -19.12
N ILE A 195 34.47 -24.48 -18.68
CA ILE A 195 33.44 -23.67 -18.01
C ILE A 195 33.06 -22.41 -18.81
N TYR A 196 34.02 -21.85 -19.56
CA TYR A 196 33.77 -20.74 -20.49
C TYR A 196 34.43 -20.95 -21.84
N GLU A 197 33.74 -20.54 -22.91
CA GLU A 197 34.32 -20.33 -24.24
C GLU A 197 34.43 -18.81 -24.48
N ILE A 198 35.61 -18.30 -24.83
CA ILE A 198 35.85 -16.86 -25.02
C ILE A 198 36.32 -16.54 -26.44
N THR A 199 35.88 -15.41 -26.99
CA THR A 199 36.41 -14.84 -28.24
C THR A 199 36.68 -13.35 -28.08
N ALA A 200 37.84 -12.86 -28.52
CA ALA A 200 38.23 -11.45 -28.47
C ALA A 200 39.21 -11.11 -29.60
N LYS A 201 39.37 -9.82 -29.93
CA LYS A 201 40.33 -9.36 -30.95
C LYS A 201 41.78 -9.42 -30.48
N GLN A 202 42.01 -9.20 -29.19
CA GLN A 202 43.33 -9.17 -28.57
C GLN A 202 43.33 -9.98 -27.28
N GLY A 203 44.49 -10.50 -26.91
CA GLY A 203 44.74 -11.08 -25.60
C GLY A 203 46.16 -10.84 -25.11
N GLU A 204 46.33 -10.91 -23.80
CA GLU A 204 47.62 -10.76 -23.12
C GLU A 204 47.74 -11.84 -22.05
N VAL A 205 48.83 -12.60 -22.11
CA VAL A 205 49.17 -13.65 -21.13
C VAL A 205 50.27 -13.12 -20.24
N GLU A 206 49.95 -12.87 -18.97
CA GLU A 206 50.83 -12.26 -17.97
C GLU A 206 51.27 -13.27 -16.91
N GLN A 207 52.33 -12.91 -16.17
CA GLN A 207 52.80 -13.65 -14.99
C GLN A 207 53.04 -15.14 -15.27
N ASN A 208 53.70 -15.44 -16.39
CA ASN A 208 53.94 -16.81 -16.89
C ASN A 208 52.65 -17.64 -17.10
N GLY A 209 51.52 -16.98 -17.37
CA GLY A 209 50.22 -17.63 -17.61
C GLY A 209 49.29 -17.75 -16.40
N GLN A 210 49.58 -17.06 -15.30
CA GLN A 210 48.69 -16.98 -14.14
C GLN A 210 47.49 -16.05 -14.38
N VAL A 211 47.62 -15.08 -15.29
CA VAL A 211 46.55 -14.14 -15.64
C VAL A 211 46.40 -14.08 -17.16
N LEU A 212 45.16 -14.24 -17.63
CA LEU A 212 44.79 -14.09 -19.03
C LEU A 212 43.87 -12.87 -19.18
N LYS A 213 44.34 -11.84 -19.88
CA LYS A 213 43.54 -10.67 -20.25
C LYS A 213 43.11 -10.79 -21.70
N VAL A 214 41.91 -10.31 -22.02
CA VAL A 214 41.36 -10.31 -23.39
C VAL A 214 40.55 -9.03 -23.64
N SER A 215 40.62 -8.49 -24.85
CA SER A 215 40.00 -7.20 -25.19
C SER A 215 39.54 -7.09 -26.64
N GLY A 216 38.57 -6.21 -26.87
CA GLY A 216 37.99 -5.91 -28.18
C GLY A 216 36.98 -6.96 -28.65
N ASN A 217 35.71 -6.55 -28.80
CA ASN A 217 34.59 -7.42 -29.20
C ASN A 217 34.51 -8.72 -28.38
N LEU A 218 34.71 -8.63 -27.05
CA LEU A 218 34.67 -9.80 -26.18
C LEU A 218 33.29 -10.45 -26.22
N ARG A 219 33.28 -11.78 -26.39
CA ARG A 219 32.19 -12.67 -25.99
C ARG A 219 32.75 -13.75 -25.08
N ALA A 220 32.05 -14.05 -23.98
CA ALA A 220 32.36 -15.15 -23.08
C ALA A 220 31.08 -15.93 -22.77
N LYS A 221 31.05 -17.21 -23.15
CA LYS A 221 29.87 -18.08 -23.05
C LYS A 221 30.05 -19.09 -21.93
N ASP A 222 29.17 -19.09 -20.93
CA ASP A 222 29.13 -20.12 -19.89
C ASP A 222 28.45 -21.37 -20.46
N VAL A 223 29.21 -22.46 -20.55
CA VAL A 223 28.69 -23.72 -21.12
C VAL A 223 27.76 -24.47 -20.18
N ARG A 224 27.75 -24.13 -18.88
CA ARG A 224 26.95 -24.80 -17.84
C ARG A 224 25.57 -24.16 -17.73
N GLU A 225 25.55 -22.83 -17.61
CA GLU A 225 24.34 -22.04 -17.31
C GLU A 225 23.72 -21.39 -18.58
N LYS A 226 24.26 -21.69 -19.76
CA LYS A 226 23.81 -21.18 -21.09
C LYS A 226 23.76 -19.64 -21.17
N MET A 227 24.69 -18.99 -20.48
CA MET A 227 24.86 -17.53 -20.48
C MET A 227 25.84 -17.06 -21.53
N GLU A 228 25.67 -15.85 -22.05
CA GLU A 228 26.69 -15.16 -22.83
C GLU A 228 26.92 -13.74 -22.29
N PHE A 229 28.17 -13.45 -21.92
CA PHE A 229 28.64 -12.11 -21.60
C PHE A 229 29.25 -11.47 -22.85
N GLN A 230 29.00 -10.18 -23.05
CA GLN A 230 29.58 -9.37 -24.11
C GLN A 230 30.14 -8.08 -23.48
N GLY A 231 31.28 -7.57 -23.94
CA GLY A 231 31.88 -6.34 -23.37
C GLY A 231 33.17 -5.86 -24.04
N GLY A 232 33.82 -4.87 -23.44
CA GLY A 232 35.08 -4.30 -23.93
C GLY A 232 36.31 -5.15 -23.61
N SER A 233 36.41 -5.69 -22.39
CA SER A 233 37.55 -6.49 -21.93
C SER A 233 37.17 -7.46 -20.80
N ALA A 234 38.01 -8.48 -20.60
CA ALA A 234 37.96 -9.35 -19.43
C ALA A 234 39.36 -9.76 -18.95
N THR A 235 39.42 -10.11 -17.67
CA THR A 235 40.57 -10.74 -17.00
C THR A 235 40.11 -12.03 -16.34
N TRP A 236 40.77 -13.14 -16.70
CA TRP A 236 40.58 -14.45 -16.08
C TRP A 236 41.73 -14.72 -15.11
N GLU A 237 41.38 -14.99 -13.85
CA GLU A 237 42.30 -15.35 -12.79
C GLU A 237 41.93 -16.76 -12.27
N PRO A 238 42.53 -17.85 -12.81
CA PRO A 238 42.20 -19.23 -12.42
C PRO A 238 42.32 -19.47 -10.91
N ALA A 239 43.37 -18.92 -10.28
CA ALA A 239 43.63 -19.07 -8.85
C ALA A 239 42.56 -18.42 -7.95
N LYS A 240 41.81 -17.43 -8.46
CA LYS A 240 40.70 -16.79 -7.75
C LYS A 240 39.32 -17.31 -8.19
N PHE A 241 39.26 -18.18 -9.21
CA PHE A 241 38.03 -18.63 -9.86
C PHE A 241 37.15 -17.46 -10.36
N GLN A 242 37.78 -16.41 -10.88
CA GLN A 242 37.12 -15.15 -11.23
C GLN A 242 37.35 -14.76 -12.69
N LEU A 243 36.25 -14.46 -13.39
CA LEU A 243 36.23 -13.76 -14.66
C LEU A 243 35.69 -12.33 -14.41
N GLN A 244 36.59 -11.35 -14.41
CA GLN A 244 36.25 -9.93 -14.27
C GLN A 244 36.08 -9.32 -15.67
N MET A 245 35.02 -8.55 -15.89
CA MET A 245 34.64 -7.99 -17.19
C MET A 245 34.37 -6.49 -17.06
N LYS A 246 34.85 -5.68 -18.01
CA LYS A 246 34.76 -4.21 -17.98
C LYS A 246 34.48 -3.61 -19.36
N GLY A 247 34.00 -2.37 -19.36
CA GLY A 247 33.74 -1.58 -20.56
C GLY A 247 32.39 -1.90 -21.19
N GLY A 248 31.32 -1.73 -20.41
CA GLY A 248 29.93 -1.95 -20.86
C GLY A 248 29.60 -3.43 -21.03
N VAL A 249 29.38 -4.13 -19.92
CA VAL A 249 29.04 -5.56 -19.93
C VAL A 249 27.55 -5.76 -20.20
N THR A 250 27.23 -6.61 -21.16
CA THR A 250 25.88 -7.16 -21.39
C THR A 250 25.90 -8.67 -21.12
N LEU A 251 25.07 -9.13 -20.20
CA LEU A 251 24.80 -10.54 -19.92
C LEU A 251 23.46 -10.93 -20.58
N ASN A 252 23.52 -11.88 -21.50
CA ASN A 252 22.35 -12.54 -22.08
C ASN A 252 22.13 -13.89 -21.37
N HIS A 253 20.96 -14.09 -20.78
CA HIS A 253 20.50 -15.36 -20.21
C HIS A 253 19.16 -15.77 -20.87
N PRO A 254 18.80 -17.07 -20.98
CA PRO A 254 17.57 -17.52 -21.64
C PRO A 254 16.23 -16.91 -21.16
N GLN A 255 16.21 -16.25 -20.00
CA GLN A 255 15.04 -15.60 -19.39
C GLN A 255 15.20 -14.06 -19.19
N ALA A 256 16.42 -13.50 -19.29
CA ALA A 256 16.65 -12.07 -19.03
C ALA A 256 17.90 -11.54 -19.75
N LYS A 257 17.89 -10.24 -20.08
CA LYS A 257 19.06 -9.49 -20.52
C LYS A 257 19.44 -8.49 -19.43
N ILE A 258 20.71 -8.44 -19.05
CA ILE A 258 21.23 -7.53 -18.03
C ILE A 258 22.39 -6.73 -18.61
N GLN A 259 22.49 -5.44 -18.28
CA GLN A 259 23.55 -4.53 -18.71
C GLN A 259 24.15 -3.80 -17.50
N SER A 260 25.44 -3.47 -17.53
CA SER A 260 26.17 -2.78 -16.44
C SER A 260 27.51 -2.26 -16.95
N GLN A 261 28.27 -1.47 -16.17
CA GLN A 261 29.65 -1.10 -16.58
C GLN A 261 30.67 -2.21 -16.34
N GLU A 262 30.54 -2.91 -15.21
CA GLU A 262 31.47 -3.99 -14.80
C GLU A 262 30.70 -5.21 -14.31
N ALA A 263 31.27 -6.39 -14.51
CA ALA A 263 30.74 -7.64 -13.96
C ALA A 263 31.86 -8.57 -13.49
N VAL A 264 31.58 -9.39 -12.48
CA VAL A 264 32.48 -10.43 -11.98
C VAL A 264 31.72 -11.75 -11.87
N ALA A 265 32.16 -12.76 -12.60
CA ALA A 265 31.64 -14.12 -12.49
C ALA A 265 32.59 -14.98 -11.64
N PHE A 266 32.06 -15.53 -10.55
CA PHE A 266 32.75 -16.41 -9.61
C PHE A 266 32.42 -17.86 -9.97
N SER A 267 33.33 -18.55 -10.67
CA SER A 267 33.03 -19.82 -11.34
C SER A 267 32.81 -21.00 -10.39
N ARG A 268 33.45 -20.95 -9.20
CA ARG A 268 33.32 -21.95 -8.12
C ARG A 268 32.00 -21.79 -7.37
N ASP A 269 31.65 -20.55 -7.03
CA ASP A 269 30.43 -20.21 -6.30
C ASP A 269 29.18 -20.37 -7.17
N ARG A 270 29.33 -20.17 -8.49
CA ARG A 270 28.25 -19.91 -9.46
C ARG A 270 27.45 -18.68 -9.07
N ARG A 271 28.19 -17.60 -8.88
CA ARG A 271 27.69 -16.26 -8.61
C ARG A 271 28.11 -15.32 -9.73
N VAL A 272 27.20 -14.46 -10.17
CA VAL A 272 27.54 -13.32 -11.03
C VAL A 272 27.18 -12.06 -10.28
N GLU A 273 28.09 -11.11 -10.27
CA GLU A 273 27.85 -9.77 -9.76
C GLU A 273 27.99 -8.76 -10.91
N MET A 274 27.05 -7.83 -11.01
CA MET A 274 27.04 -6.75 -12.01
C MET A 274 26.92 -5.43 -11.26
N VAL A 275 27.70 -4.43 -11.66
CA VAL A 275 27.89 -3.20 -10.88
C VAL A 275 27.90 -1.97 -11.78
N GLN A 276 27.38 -0.87 -11.23
CA GLN A 276 27.20 0.46 -11.82
C GLN A 276 26.19 0.48 -12.98
N ALA A 277 25.14 1.29 -12.80
CA ALA A 277 24.06 1.50 -13.77
C ALA A 277 23.48 0.19 -14.32
N VAL A 278 23.17 -0.75 -13.41
CA VAL A 278 22.67 -2.06 -13.79
C VAL A 278 21.26 -1.93 -14.33
N LYS A 279 21.01 -2.46 -15.54
CA LYS A 279 19.70 -2.51 -16.19
C LYS A 279 19.35 -3.93 -16.57
N LEU A 280 18.32 -4.49 -15.95
CA LEU A 280 17.74 -5.78 -16.29
C LEU A 280 16.44 -5.56 -17.08
N ILE A 281 16.24 -6.37 -18.13
CA ILE A 281 14.99 -6.49 -18.87
C ILE A 281 14.68 -7.99 -19.01
N SER A 282 13.50 -8.41 -18.57
CA SER A 282 13.04 -9.80 -18.77
C SER A 282 12.84 -10.11 -20.25
N LYS A 283 12.95 -11.37 -20.66
CA LYS A 283 12.87 -11.76 -22.08
C LYS A 283 11.51 -11.45 -22.71
N ASP A 284 10.43 -11.60 -21.93
CA ASP A 284 9.06 -11.21 -22.32
C ASP A 284 8.83 -9.69 -22.30
N ARG A 285 9.81 -8.91 -21.84
CA ARG A 285 9.81 -7.46 -21.66
C ARG A 285 8.71 -6.93 -20.72
N GLN A 286 8.09 -7.80 -19.92
CA GLN A 286 7.08 -7.39 -18.94
C GLN A 286 7.70 -6.73 -17.70
N MET A 287 8.95 -7.08 -17.39
CA MET A 287 9.70 -6.55 -16.26
C MET A 287 10.96 -5.80 -16.70
N LYS A 288 11.21 -4.67 -16.03
CA LYS A 288 12.48 -3.95 -16.07
C LYS A 288 12.92 -3.64 -14.65
N LEU A 289 14.23 -3.62 -14.42
CA LEU A 289 14.83 -3.25 -13.14
C LEU A 289 16.11 -2.44 -13.38
N ASP A 290 16.18 -1.26 -12.79
CA ASP A 290 17.39 -0.45 -12.66
C ASP A 290 17.94 -0.58 -11.23
N SER A 291 19.26 -0.68 -11.05
CA SER A 291 19.92 -0.73 -9.72
C SER A 291 21.41 -0.35 -9.78
N ASP A 292 22.05 -0.13 -8.63
CA ASP A 292 23.49 0.18 -8.58
C ASP A 292 24.36 -1.09 -8.59
N ARG A 293 23.86 -2.19 -8.01
CA ARG A 293 24.49 -3.52 -8.02
C ARG A 293 23.43 -4.61 -8.08
N LEU A 294 23.73 -5.67 -8.83
CA LEU A 294 22.93 -6.88 -8.92
C LEU A 294 23.81 -8.10 -8.66
N ILE A 295 23.37 -8.98 -7.77
CA ILE A 295 24.04 -10.23 -7.39
C ILE A 295 23.10 -11.38 -7.75
N TRP A 296 23.58 -12.34 -8.52
CA TRP A 296 22.83 -13.54 -8.87
C TRP A 296 23.55 -14.79 -8.37
N GLN A 297 22.93 -15.48 -7.42
CA GLN A 297 23.38 -16.72 -6.81
C GLN A 297 22.66 -17.92 -7.46
N MET A 298 23.27 -18.56 -8.46
CA MET A 298 22.58 -19.55 -9.31
C MET A 298 22.29 -20.86 -8.57
N LYS A 299 23.15 -21.29 -7.62
CA LYS A 299 22.89 -22.45 -6.76
C LYS A 299 21.71 -22.24 -5.82
N ALA A 300 21.65 -21.06 -5.20
CA ALA A 300 20.56 -20.67 -4.29
C ALA A 300 19.26 -20.31 -5.04
N ASP A 301 19.37 -20.02 -6.34
CA ASP A 301 18.29 -19.52 -7.19
C ASP A 301 17.73 -18.17 -6.70
N GLU A 302 18.67 -17.31 -6.28
CA GLU A 302 18.41 -16.03 -5.63
C GLU A 302 19.05 -14.87 -6.42
N LEU A 303 18.27 -13.82 -6.63
CA LEU A 303 18.67 -12.57 -7.24
C LEU A 303 18.54 -11.44 -6.20
N GLN A 304 19.58 -10.63 -6.03
CA GLN A 304 19.53 -9.43 -5.19
C GLN A 304 19.86 -8.21 -6.04
N ALA A 305 18.99 -7.20 -6.02
CA ALA A 305 19.28 -5.86 -6.51
C ALA A 305 19.49 -4.93 -5.30
N ILE A 306 20.50 -4.06 -5.37
CA ILE A 306 20.98 -3.24 -4.26
C ILE A 306 21.26 -1.82 -4.75
N GLY A 307 20.97 -0.83 -3.90
CA GLY A 307 21.15 0.60 -4.17
C GLY A 307 19.82 1.24 -4.53
N LYS A 308 19.81 2.19 -5.47
CA LYS A 308 18.57 2.82 -5.94
C LYS A 308 17.77 1.85 -6.84
N VAL A 309 17.18 0.81 -6.27
CA VAL A 309 16.41 -0.17 -7.02
C VAL A 309 15.11 0.46 -7.49
N VAL A 310 14.88 0.42 -8.80
CA VAL A 310 13.61 0.80 -9.43
C VAL A 310 13.18 -0.36 -10.31
N ALA A 311 12.08 -1.01 -9.98
CA ALA A 311 11.49 -2.06 -10.81
C ALA A 311 10.15 -1.61 -11.38
N THR A 312 9.87 -1.99 -12.63
CA THR A 312 8.59 -1.73 -13.29
C THR A 312 8.06 -3.01 -13.93
N GLY A 313 6.82 -3.36 -13.61
CA GLY A 313 6.03 -4.41 -14.25
C GLY A 313 4.90 -3.84 -15.09
N SER A 314 4.51 -4.55 -16.15
CA SER A 314 3.40 -4.17 -17.04
C SER A 314 2.13 -5.00 -16.86
N LYS A 315 2.17 -6.11 -16.12
CA LYS A 315 1.01 -6.95 -15.78
C LYS A 315 1.13 -7.52 -14.34
N PRO A 316 0.49 -6.88 -13.34
CA PRO A 316 -0.18 -5.58 -13.40
C PRO A 316 0.80 -4.41 -13.67
N GLU A 317 0.27 -3.25 -14.08
CA GLU A 317 1.08 -2.04 -14.22
C GLU A 317 1.51 -1.55 -12.82
N MET A 318 2.80 -1.72 -12.52
CA MET A 318 3.36 -1.45 -11.20
C MET A 318 4.76 -0.85 -11.29
N LYS A 319 5.08 0.06 -10.37
CA LYS A 319 6.42 0.58 -10.10
C LYS A 319 6.77 0.38 -8.63
N LEU A 320 7.88 -0.29 -8.37
CA LEU A 320 8.48 -0.45 -7.04
C LEU A 320 9.78 0.36 -6.96
N THR A 321 10.00 1.06 -5.85
CA THR A 321 11.33 1.58 -5.48
C THR A 321 11.70 1.12 -4.08
N THR A 322 12.96 0.77 -3.86
CA THR A 322 13.48 0.25 -2.58
C THR A 322 15.02 0.31 -2.56
N ASP A 323 15.65 0.23 -1.38
CA ASP A 323 17.11 0.20 -1.25
C ASP A 323 17.71 -1.19 -1.55
N ARG A 324 16.91 -2.24 -1.36
CA ARG A 324 17.25 -3.62 -1.72
C ARG A 324 16.00 -4.40 -2.10
N LEU A 325 16.13 -5.20 -3.15
CA LEU A 325 15.15 -6.21 -3.54
C LEU A 325 15.84 -7.58 -3.56
N VAL A 326 15.32 -8.55 -2.82
CA VAL A 326 15.74 -9.96 -2.85
C VAL A 326 14.62 -10.78 -3.49
N TRP A 327 14.99 -11.71 -4.35
CA TRP A 327 14.05 -12.55 -5.08
C TRP A 327 14.55 -14.00 -5.15
N GLN A 328 13.78 -14.94 -4.59
CA GLN A 328 14.12 -16.36 -4.47
C GLN A 328 13.15 -17.20 -5.30
N ARG A 329 13.54 -17.51 -6.56
CA ARG A 329 12.66 -18.12 -7.57
C ARG A 329 11.97 -19.39 -7.10
N LYS A 330 12.75 -20.39 -6.67
CA LYS A 330 12.25 -21.70 -6.21
C LYS A 330 11.30 -21.63 -5.02
N LYS A 331 11.44 -20.60 -4.17
CA LYS A 331 10.56 -20.39 -3.02
C LYS A 331 9.34 -19.54 -3.38
N GLN A 332 9.37 -18.84 -4.52
CA GLN A 332 8.40 -17.82 -4.93
C GLN A 332 8.25 -16.73 -3.85
N VAL A 333 9.39 -16.27 -3.34
CA VAL A 333 9.49 -15.23 -2.30
C VAL A 333 10.21 -14.01 -2.85
N SER A 334 9.59 -12.85 -2.66
CA SER A 334 10.12 -11.54 -3.03
C SER A 334 10.16 -10.67 -1.78
N GLU A 335 11.24 -9.92 -1.57
CA GLU A 335 11.42 -9.09 -0.37
C GLU A 335 12.05 -7.74 -0.74
N ALA A 336 11.30 -6.66 -0.55
CA ALA A 336 11.77 -5.29 -0.67
C ALA A 336 12.12 -4.74 0.73
N ILE A 337 13.27 -4.09 0.87
CA ILE A 337 13.84 -3.64 2.13
C ILE A 337 14.42 -2.24 1.97
N GLY A 338 14.02 -1.33 2.86
CA GLY A 338 14.46 0.06 2.88
C GLY A 338 13.70 0.93 1.89
N ASN A 339 13.15 2.04 2.39
CA ASN A 339 12.44 3.07 1.62
C ASN A 339 11.43 2.51 0.61
N VAL A 340 10.68 1.47 0.99
CA VAL A 340 9.83 0.74 0.04
C VAL A 340 8.66 1.61 -0.38
N VAL A 341 8.51 1.81 -1.69
CA VAL A 341 7.36 2.48 -2.29
C VAL A 341 6.88 1.65 -3.48
N ALA A 342 5.70 1.06 -3.34
CA ALA A 342 4.98 0.40 -4.42
C ALA A 342 3.86 1.33 -4.94
N VAL A 343 3.73 1.43 -6.25
CA VAL A 343 2.67 2.19 -6.94
C VAL A 343 2.09 1.31 -8.04
N GLN A 344 0.77 1.14 -8.07
CA GLN A 344 0.07 0.26 -9.00
C GLN A 344 -1.11 1.01 -9.64
N ASN A 345 -1.62 0.51 -10.77
CA ASN A 345 -2.82 1.03 -11.45
C ASN A 345 -2.71 2.53 -11.72
N LYS A 346 -1.61 2.96 -12.37
CA LYS A 346 -1.31 4.37 -12.73
C LYS A 346 -1.29 5.36 -11.57
N GLY A 347 -1.11 4.88 -10.33
CA GLY A 347 -1.10 5.71 -9.13
C GLY A 347 -2.40 5.66 -8.33
N ALA A 348 -3.42 4.93 -8.78
CA ALA A 348 -4.64 4.71 -8.02
C ALA A 348 -4.37 3.99 -6.68
N ASN A 349 -3.38 3.09 -6.65
CA ASN A 349 -2.94 2.38 -5.46
C ASN A 349 -1.47 2.71 -5.16
N ARG A 350 -1.16 3.04 -3.90
CA ARG A 350 0.21 3.25 -3.40
C ARG A 350 0.40 2.62 -2.02
N LEU A 351 1.54 1.99 -1.80
CA LEU A 351 1.99 1.41 -0.53
C LEU A 351 3.37 1.96 -0.20
N THR A 352 3.59 2.36 1.05
CA THR A 352 4.93 2.70 1.58
C THR A 352 5.20 1.95 2.88
N ALA A 353 6.40 1.42 3.06
CA ALA A 353 6.80 0.66 4.26
C ALA A 353 8.34 0.62 4.38
N ASP A 354 8.86 0.22 5.55
CA ASP A 354 10.30 -0.08 5.71
C ASP A 354 10.67 -1.43 5.06
N ARG A 355 9.72 -2.37 5.01
CA ARG A 355 9.88 -3.71 4.42
C ARG A 355 8.58 -4.21 3.81
N VAL A 356 8.65 -4.90 2.67
CA VAL A 356 7.51 -5.65 2.11
C VAL A 356 7.98 -7.04 1.68
N LEU A 357 7.25 -8.06 2.12
CA LEU A 357 7.51 -9.48 1.85
C LEU A 357 6.31 -10.08 1.11
N TRP A 358 6.54 -10.66 -0.06
CA TRP A 358 5.57 -11.42 -0.83
C TRP A 358 5.95 -12.90 -0.84
N GLN A 359 5.00 -13.76 -0.48
CA GLN A 359 5.12 -15.22 -0.47
C GLN A 359 4.04 -15.76 -1.41
N MET A 360 4.36 -15.81 -2.71
CA MET A 360 3.36 -16.06 -3.77
C MET A 360 2.87 -17.52 -3.76
N LYS A 361 3.69 -18.46 -3.29
CA LYS A 361 3.27 -19.85 -3.06
C LYS A 361 2.14 -19.95 -2.03
N ASP A 362 2.27 -19.20 -0.93
CA ASP A 362 1.32 -19.22 0.19
C ASP A 362 0.19 -18.19 0.02
N GLN A 363 0.25 -17.38 -1.05
CA GLN A 363 -0.70 -16.32 -1.37
C GLN A 363 -0.79 -15.26 -0.26
N VAL A 364 0.36 -14.89 0.32
CA VAL A 364 0.47 -13.91 1.41
C VAL A 364 1.41 -12.77 1.03
N ALA A 365 0.98 -11.52 1.25
CA ALA A 365 1.87 -10.35 1.28
C ALA A 365 1.86 -9.70 2.67
N GLN A 366 2.98 -9.12 3.07
CA GLN A 366 3.14 -8.44 4.36
C GLN A 366 3.94 -7.15 4.17
N ALA A 367 3.45 -6.04 4.73
CA ALA A 367 4.18 -4.77 4.80
C ALA A 367 4.44 -4.43 6.27
N GLU A 368 5.67 -4.03 6.59
CA GLU A 368 6.14 -3.79 7.96
C GLU A 368 6.90 -2.46 8.06
N GLY A 369 6.81 -1.81 9.22
CA GLY A 369 7.49 -0.55 9.50
C GLY A 369 6.73 0.63 8.94
N LYS A 370 5.82 1.16 9.77
CA LYS A 370 4.95 2.32 9.47
C LYS A 370 4.26 2.19 8.11
N ALA A 371 3.73 1.01 7.82
CA ALA A 371 3.06 0.69 6.57
C ALA A 371 1.88 1.66 6.33
N VAL A 372 1.88 2.33 5.17
CA VAL A 372 0.78 3.19 4.71
C VAL A 372 0.33 2.69 3.33
N ALA A 373 -0.90 2.22 3.25
CA ALA A 373 -1.57 1.90 1.99
C ALA A 373 -2.61 2.98 1.66
N THR A 374 -2.67 3.42 0.41
CA THR A 374 -3.70 4.33 -0.11
C THR A 374 -4.31 3.76 -1.38
N GLY A 375 -5.63 3.84 -1.48
CA GLY A 375 -6.40 3.54 -2.69
C GLY A 375 -7.25 4.75 -3.08
N GLN A 376 -7.49 4.94 -4.38
CA GLN A 376 -8.25 6.09 -4.90
C GLN A 376 -9.72 5.79 -5.23
N ASN A 377 -10.17 4.53 -5.24
CA ASN A 377 -11.56 4.18 -5.51
C ASN A 377 -12.15 3.17 -4.50
N PRO A 378 -12.83 3.64 -3.43
CA PRO A 378 -12.97 5.03 -3.00
C PRO A 378 -11.65 5.59 -2.42
N PRO A 379 -11.48 6.92 -2.34
CA PRO A 379 -10.30 7.54 -1.72
C PRO A 379 -10.19 7.17 -0.23
N MET A 380 -9.19 6.35 0.08
CA MET A 380 -8.91 5.84 1.41
C MET A 380 -7.41 5.74 1.70
N GLN A 381 -7.06 5.86 2.98
CA GLN A 381 -5.73 5.66 3.52
C GLN A 381 -5.82 4.74 4.74
N LEU A 382 -4.91 3.78 4.83
CA LEU A 382 -4.73 2.88 5.96
C LEU A 382 -3.27 2.98 6.41
N ARG A 383 -3.06 3.30 7.69
CA ARG A 383 -1.74 3.26 8.34
C ARG A 383 -1.76 2.22 9.45
N ALA A 384 -0.70 1.43 9.56
CA ALA A 384 -0.46 0.51 10.68
C ALA A 384 1.05 0.22 10.81
N ASP A 385 1.46 -0.44 11.90
CA ASP A 385 2.85 -0.90 12.05
C ASP A 385 3.14 -2.12 11.15
N ARG A 386 2.14 -2.98 10.98
CA ARG A 386 2.13 -4.11 10.04
C ARG A 386 0.78 -4.22 9.32
N ILE A 387 0.80 -4.54 8.03
CA ILE A 387 -0.37 -4.95 7.24
C ILE A 387 -0.08 -6.31 6.60
N ILE A 388 -1.01 -7.26 6.71
CA ILE A 388 -0.94 -8.60 6.14
C ILE A 388 -2.11 -8.78 5.18
N TRP A 389 -1.86 -9.26 3.96
CA TRP A 389 -2.88 -9.65 3.00
C TRP A 389 -2.80 -11.16 2.74
N GLN A 390 -3.92 -11.85 2.97
CA GLN A 390 -4.13 -13.26 2.64
C GLN A 390 -4.99 -13.30 1.37
N MET A 391 -4.34 -13.42 0.21
CA MET A 391 -4.97 -13.24 -1.11
C MET A 391 -5.98 -14.37 -1.41
N LYS A 392 -5.64 -15.61 -1.03
CA LYS A 392 -6.49 -16.81 -1.17
C LYS A 392 -7.85 -16.64 -0.50
N ASP A 393 -7.85 -16.20 0.74
CA ASP A 393 -9.05 -16.05 1.57
C ASP A 393 -9.71 -14.66 1.40
N GLN A 394 -9.02 -13.74 0.70
CA GLN A 394 -9.39 -12.34 0.52
C GLN A 394 -9.60 -11.62 1.86
N VAL A 395 -8.63 -11.79 2.76
CA VAL A 395 -8.59 -11.18 4.09
C VAL A 395 -7.38 -10.24 4.20
N ALA A 396 -7.57 -9.04 4.73
CA ALA A 396 -6.50 -8.14 5.11
C ALA A 396 -6.52 -7.92 6.63
N GLN A 397 -5.35 -7.83 7.27
CA GLN A 397 -5.20 -7.57 8.69
C GLN A 397 -4.24 -6.40 8.90
N ALA A 398 -4.67 -5.38 9.64
CA ALA A 398 -3.84 -4.26 10.06
C ALA A 398 -3.58 -4.37 11.57
N ILE A 399 -2.32 -4.23 11.99
CA ILE A 399 -1.86 -4.49 13.35
C ILE A 399 -0.91 -3.37 13.80
N GLY A 400 -1.14 -2.85 15.01
CA GLY A 400 -0.35 -1.81 15.64
C GLY A 400 -0.68 -0.42 15.08
N ASN A 401 -1.05 0.51 15.97
CA ASN A 401 -1.27 1.93 15.67
C ASN A 401 -2.19 2.17 14.44
N VAL A 402 -3.23 1.35 14.30
CA VAL A 402 -4.08 1.30 13.10
C VAL A 402 -4.91 2.57 13.00
N VAL A 403 -4.74 3.29 11.88
CA VAL A 403 -5.55 4.46 11.52
C VAL A 403 -6.05 4.30 10.08
N GLY A 404 -7.35 4.09 9.93
CA GLY A 404 -8.05 4.15 8.65
C GLY A 404 -8.68 5.53 8.45
N VAL A 405 -8.55 6.11 7.27
CA VAL A 405 -9.24 7.34 6.85
C VAL A 405 -9.89 7.10 5.50
N ARG A 406 -11.16 7.47 5.37
CA ARG A 406 -11.90 7.50 4.11
C ARG A 406 -12.40 8.92 3.89
N GLN A 407 -12.29 9.44 2.66
CA GLN A 407 -12.67 10.83 2.38
C GLN A 407 -14.16 10.97 2.03
N ASP A 408 -14.77 9.97 1.39
CA ASP A 408 -16.20 9.98 1.03
C ASP A 408 -16.91 8.65 1.35
N PRO A 409 -17.79 8.58 2.38
CA PRO A 409 -18.02 9.63 3.37
C PRO A 409 -16.77 9.85 4.24
N ALA A 410 -16.63 11.05 4.80
CA ALA A 410 -15.51 11.43 5.64
C ALA A 410 -15.55 10.68 6.98
N VAL A 411 -14.71 9.66 7.13
CA VAL A 411 -14.66 8.75 8.29
C VAL A 411 -13.21 8.48 8.70
N ARG A 412 -12.95 8.47 10.00
CA ARG A 412 -11.70 8.02 10.61
C ARG A 412 -11.97 6.85 11.55
N VAL A 413 -11.15 5.82 11.47
CA VAL A 413 -11.16 4.66 12.37
C VAL A 413 -9.80 4.55 13.04
N GLN A 414 -9.77 4.32 14.35
CA GLN A 414 -8.55 4.12 15.14
C GLN A 414 -8.69 2.85 15.98
N SER A 415 -7.68 1.98 15.97
CA SER A 415 -7.70 0.68 16.66
C SER A 415 -6.27 0.14 16.85
N GLN A 416 -6.08 -0.96 17.59
CA GLN A 416 -4.80 -1.69 17.60
C GLN A 416 -4.80 -2.89 16.64
N ARG A 417 -5.98 -3.43 16.29
CA ARG A 417 -6.11 -4.54 15.34
C ARG A 417 -7.39 -4.41 14.54
N VAL A 418 -7.30 -4.51 13.22
CA VAL A 418 -8.45 -4.51 12.30
C VAL A 418 -8.31 -5.66 11.33
N VAL A 419 -9.38 -6.43 11.13
CA VAL A 419 -9.48 -7.49 10.12
C VAL A 419 -10.55 -7.09 9.11
N TRP A 420 -10.21 -7.08 7.82
CA TRP A 420 -11.15 -6.84 6.73
C TRP A 420 -11.30 -8.11 5.90
N GLN A 421 -12.51 -8.64 5.85
CA GLN A 421 -12.89 -9.79 5.03
C GLN A 421 -13.62 -9.26 3.79
N GLN A 422 -13.01 -9.39 2.61
CA GLN A 422 -13.50 -8.71 1.40
C GLN A 422 -14.80 -9.31 0.87
N LYS A 423 -14.91 -10.65 0.82
CA LYS A 423 -16.10 -11.37 0.32
C LYS A 423 -17.38 -11.06 1.12
N PRO A 424 -17.43 -11.19 2.47
CA PRO A 424 -18.60 -10.80 3.24
C PRO A 424 -18.70 -9.27 3.45
N GLN A 425 -17.73 -8.49 2.97
CA GLN A 425 -17.62 -7.05 3.17
C GLN A 425 -17.69 -6.64 4.66
N LEU A 426 -17.04 -7.42 5.52
CA LEU A 426 -17.04 -7.27 6.97
C LEU A 426 -15.70 -6.69 7.45
N VAL A 427 -15.75 -5.66 8.30
CA VAL A 427 -14.59 -5.10 9.01
C VAL A 427 -14.77 -5.33 10.50
N SER A 428 -13.86 -6.08 11.10
CA SER A 428 -13.89 -6.49 12.51
C SER A 428 -12.72 -5.89 13.30
N SER A 429 -12.95 -5.58 14.56
CA SER A 429 -11.90 -5.29 15.55
C SER A 429 -12.30 -5.84 16.91
N ASP A 430 -11.37 -6.54 17.57
CA ASP A 430 -11.45 -7.07 18.92
C ASP A 430 -10.70 -6.22 19.94
N THR A 431 -10.31 -5.00 19.56
CA THR A 431 -9.63 -4.04 20.43
C THR A 431 -10.41 -2.73 20.46
N ARG A 432 -10.18 -1.90 21.49
CA ARG A 432 -10.82 -0.59 21.65
C ARG A 432 -10.71 0.23 20.38
N THR A 433 -11.84 0.38 19.71
CA THR A 433 -11.97 1.00 18.40
C THR A 433 -12.75 2.29 18.53
N ILE A 434 -12.23 3.35 17.90
CA ILE A 434 -12.88 4.66 17.79
C ILE A 434 -13.25 4.85 16.32
N ILE A 435 -14.52 5.17 16.05
CA ILE A 435 -15.03 5.55 14.73
C ILE A 435 -15.51 7.00 14.82
N GLU A 436 -14.96 7.88 14.00
CA GLU A 436 -15.34 9.29 13.92
C GLU A 436 -15.85 9.61 12.52
N ARG A 437 -17.04 10.18 12.43
CA ARG A 437 -17.62 10.73 11.20
C ARG A 437 -17.41 12.23 11.18
N PHE A 438 -17.20 12.80 9.99
CA PHE A 438 -17.02 14.24 9.82
C PHE A 438 -18.10 14.82 8.91
N ASN A 439 -18.60 16.00 9.27
CA ASN A 439 -19.32 16.88 8.37
C ASN A 439 -18.33 17.92 7.83
N CYS A 440 -18.11 17.92 6.52
CA CYS A 440 -17.13 18.77 5.82
C CYS A 440 -17.79 19.92 5.02
N ALA A 441 -18.82 20.54 5.58
CA ALA A 441 -19.48 21.70 4.98
C ALA A 441 -18.60 22.96 5.03
N GLY A 442 -18.64 23.79 3.98
CA GLY A 442 -17.99 25.10 3.96
C GLY A 442 -16.45 25.09 4.08
N GLY A 443 -15.80 23.98 3.71
CA GLY A 443 -14.33 23.85 3.76
C GLY A 443 -13.75 23.57 5.15
N ARG A 444 -14.59 23.31 6.17
CA ARG A 444 -14.16 22.85 7.50
C ARG A 444 -14.77 21.49 7.80
N CYS A 445 -13.94 20.52 8.19
CA CYS A 445 -14.41 19.22 8.68
C CYS A 445 -14.52 19.25 10.21
N VAL A 446 -15.73 19.11 10.75
CA VAL A 446 -16.00 18.93 12.17
C VAL A 446 -16.52 17.52 12.43
N ILE A 447 -16.21 16.93 13.59
CA ILE A 447 -16.74 15.61 13.97
C ILE A 447 -18.27 15.74 14.09
N SER A 448 -19.01 14.99 13.26
CA SER A 448 -20.47 14.90 13.36
C SER A 448 -20.87 13.89 14.43
N ASP A 449 -20.21 12.73 14.44
CA ASP A 449 -20.55 11.61 15.31
C ASP A 449 -19.28 10.86 15.71
N ARG A 450 -19.26 10.30 16.93
CA ARG A 450 -18.16 9.51 17.45
C ARG A 450 -18.69 8.26 18.14
N ALA A 451 -18.25 7.10 17.70
CA ALA A 451 -18.58 5.81 18.29
C ALA A 451 -17.33 5.14 18.86
N VAL A 452 -17.49 4.43 19.97
CA VAL A 452 -16.43 3.69 20.68
C VAL A 452 -16.97 2.33 21.08
N GLY A 453 -16.15 1.29 21.00
CA GLY A 453 -16.45 -0.04 21.54
C GLY A 453 -15.20 -0.92 21.59
N ASN A 454 -15.18 -1.91 22.48
CA ASN A 454 -14.04 -2.82 22.62
C ASN A 454 -14.12 -4.02 21.66
N LEU A 455 -15.31 -4.34 21.14
CA LEU A 455 -15.54 -5.28 20.06
C LEU A 455 -16.45 -4.63 19.03
N VAL A 456 -15.97 -4.43 17.80
CA VAL A 456 -16.68 -3.72 16.73
C VAL A 456 -16.69 -4.55 15.45
N ASP A 457 -17.88 -4.84 14.95
CA ASP A 457 -18.09 -5.42 13.61
C ASP A 457 -18.85 -4.42 12.73
N VAL A 458 -18.38 -4.19 11.51
CA VAL A 458 -19.01 -3.28 10.54
C VAL A 458 -19.31 -4.02 9.25
N SER A 459 -20.59 -4.23 8.96
CA SER A 459 -21.04 -4.67 7.63
C SER A 459 -21.02 -3.47 6.69
N LEU A 460 -20.12 -3.46 5.72
CA LEU A 460 -20.05 -2.43 4.68
C LEU A 460 -21.19 -2.57 3.67
N LYS A 461 -21.68 -3.81 3.48
CA LYS A 461 -22.84 -4.14 2.63
C LYS A 461 -24.12 -3.54 3.18
N ASP A 462 -24.42 -3.85 4.44
CA ASP A 462 -25.69 -3.47 5.09
C ASP A 462 -25.60 -2.07 5.73
N ARG A 463 -24.38 -1.50 5.81
CA ARG A 463 -24.07 -0.19 6.40
C ARG A 463 -24.51 -0.09 7.86
N VAL A 464 -24.16 -1.14 8.62
CA VAL A 464 -24.43 -1.27 10.05
C VAL A 464 -23.13 -1.54 10.81
N ALA A 465 -22.93 -0.85 11.93
CA ALA A 465 -21.90 -1.16 12.91
C ALA A 465 -22.52 -1.74 14.19
N PHE A 466 -21.99 -2.86 14.63
CA PHE A 466 -22.30 -3.53 15.89
C PHE A 466 -21.17 -3.21 16.86
N LEU A 467 -21.43 -2.35 17.83
CA LEU A 467 -20.49 -1.99 18.89
C LEU A 467 -20.88 -2.76 20.15
N ARG A 468 -19.92 -3.51 20.72
CA ARG A 468 -20.13 -4.35 21.90
C ARG A 468 -19.01 -4.15 22.92
N ASN A 469 -19.31 -4.45 24.18
CA ASN A 469 -18.42 -4.29 25.34
C ASN A 469 -17.99 -2.83 25.52
N GLN A 470 -18.68 -2.12 26.42
CA GLN A 470 -18.53 -0.67 26.65
C GLN A 470 -18.76 0.15 25.36
N ALA A 471 -19.91 -0.07 24.71
CA ALA A 471 -20.28 0.67 23.51
C ALA A 471 -20.80 2.07 23.87
N GLN A 472 -20.26 3.10 23.22
CA GLN A 472 -20.69 4.49 23.37
C GLN A 472 -20.82 5.15 22.00
N VAL A 473 -21.90 5.90 21.78
CA VAL A 473 -22.12 6.72 20.57
C VAL A 473 -22.50 8.14 20.98
N SER A 474 -21.65 9.10 20.64
CA SER A 474 -21.89 10.54 20.77
C SER A 474 -22.30 11.12 19.42
N THR A 475 -23.52 11.66 19.31
CA THR A 475 -24.02 12.30 18.08
C THR A 475 -24.02 13.82 18.22
N GLY A 476 -23.64 14.54 17.17
CA GLY A 476 -23.57 16.00 17.17
C GLY A 476 -24.93 16.68 16.99
N ASN A 477 -25.80 16.07 16.19
CA ASN A 477 -27.19 16.49 16.02
C ASN A 477 -28.07 15.24 15.78
N PRO A 478 -28.99 14.88 16.69
CA PRO A 478 -29.25 15.50 18.00
C PRO A 478 -28.03 15.40 18.94
N GLY A 479 -27.95 16.29 19.94
CA GLY A 479 -26.77 16.48 20.79
C GLY A 479 -26.61 15.46 21.93
N VAL A 480 -26.81 14.16 21.68
CA VAL A 480 -26.86 13.11 22.72
C VAL A 480 -25.58 12.27 22.81
N ASP A 481 -25.32 11.72 24.00
CA ASP A 481 -24.40 10.62 24.23
C ASP A 481 -25.20 9.37 24.65
N VAL A 482 -24.96 8.23 24.00
CA VAL A 482 -25.65 6.96 24.27
C VAL A 482 -24.64 5.90 24.66
N ALA A 483 -24.86 5.18 25.75
CA ALA A 483 -24.00 4.13 26.26
C ALA A 483 -24.78 2.83 26.54
N SER A 484 -24.21 1.69 26.17
CA SER A 484 -24.74 0.34 26.47
C SER A 484 -23.63 -0.71 26.29
N ASP A 485 -23.86 -1.95 26.70
CA ASP A 485 -22.97 -3.07 26.36
C ASP A 485 -23.12 -3.54 24.91
N SER A 486 -24.21 -3.14 24.24
CA SER A 486 -24.51 -3.48 22.84
C SER A 486 -25.25 -2.32 22.17
N LEU A 487 -24.66 -1.77 21.12
CA LEU A 487 -25.25 -0.72 20.28
C LEU A 487 -25.15 -1.11 18.81
N ILE A 488 -26.29 -1.06 18.12
CA ILE A 488 -26.41 -1.29 16.67
C ILE A 488 -26.65 0.06 16.00
N TRP A 489 -25.65 0.54 15.26
CA TRP A 489 -25.69 1.84 14.58
C TRP A 489 -25.84 1.67 13.07
N GLN A 490 -26.96 2.11 12.51
CA GLN A 490 -27.26 2.01 11.08
C GLN A 490 -26.95 3.34 10.39
N PHE A 491 -25.89 3.40 9.58
CA PHE A 491 -25.40 4.67 9.03
C PHE A 491 -26.36 5.31 8.02
N GLN A 492 -27.02 4.50 7.18
CA GLN A 492 -27.94 4.98 6.15
C GLN A 492 -29.36 5.22 6.66
N ALA A 493 -29.86 4.33 7.54
CA ALA A 493 -31.15 4.54 8.19
C ALA A 493 -31.09 5.67 9.24
N GLN A 494 -29.88 6.07 9.64
CA GLN A 494 -29.62 7.05 10.70
C GLN A 494 -30.34 6.66 12.00
N SER A 495 -30.19 5.40 12.39
CA SER A 495 -30.80 4.88 13.62
C SER A 495 -29.77 4.22 14.54
N LEU A 496 -30.08 4.22 15.83
CA LEU A 496 -29.31 3.58 16.88
C LEU A 496 -30.25 2.71 17.70
N THR A 497 -29.87 1.45 17.94
CA THR A 497 -30.63 0.50 18.74
C THR A 497 -29.76 -0.06 19.86
N ALA A 498 -30.30 -0.12 21.07
CA ALA A 498 -29.74 -0.82 22.22
C ALA A 498 -30.69 -1.95 22.62
N ASP A 499 -30.23 -3.20 22.46
CA ASP A 499 -30.93 -4.42 22.88
C ASP A 499 -30.57 -4.83 24.33
N ARG A 500 -29.68 -4.06 24.96
CA ARG A 500 -29.20 -4.17 26.34
C ARG A 500 -29.46 -2.87 27.11
N PRO A 501 -29.38 -2.88 28.45
CA PRO A 501 -29.58 -1.70 29.26
C PRO A 501 -28.80 -0.50 28.72
N VAL A 502 -29.49 0.63 28.60
CA VAL A 502 -29.02 1.80 27.87
C VAL A 502 -29.13 3.04 28.73
N THR A 503 -28.08 3.86 28.70
CA THR A 503 -28.07 5.21 29.26
C THR A 503 -27.97 6.20 28.10
N VAL A 504 -28.89 7.15 28.03
CA VAL A 504 -28.88 8.28 27.08
C VAL A 504 -28.72 9.57 27.89
N TYR A 505 -27.72 10.37 27.54
CA TYR A 505 -27.48 11.70 28.10
C TYR A 505 -27.76 12.76 27.04
N GLU A 506 -28.75 13.62 27.28
CA GLU A 506 -28.99 14.81 26.47
C GLU A 506 -28.18 15.98 27.07
N ARG A 507 -27.28 16.54 26.24
CA ARG A 507 -26.23 17.46 26.72
C ARG A 507 -26.72 18.88 26.95
N GLN A 508 -27.79 19.34 26.29
CA GLN A 508 -28.29 20.71 26.41
C GLN A 508 -29.11 20.93 27.70
N GLN A 509 -29.97 19.96 28.04
CA GLN A 509 -30.85 19.97 29.22
C GLN A 509 -30.26 19.20 30.42
N GLN A 510 -29.08 18.59 30.25
CA GLN A 510 -28.42 17.73 31.23
C GLN A 510 -29.34 16.63 31.80
N VAL A 511 -30.06 15.96 30.90
CA VAL A 511 -31.00 14.89 31.24
C VAL A 511 -30.34 13.55 31.00
N VAL A 512 -30.35 12.68 32.01
CA VAL A 512 -29.92 11.28 31.92
C VAL A 512 -31.16 10.40 31.92
N LEU A 513 -31.35 9.61 30.87
CA LEU A 513 -32.38 8.58 30.75
C LEU A 513 -31.72 7.20 30.83
N ASN A 514 -32.27 6.30 31.62
CA ASN A 514 -31.88 4.88 31.67
C ASN A 514 -33.08 4.01 31.32
N ALA A 515 -32.87 2.91 30.61
CA ALA A 515 -33.91 1.92 30.29
C ALA A 515 -33.30 0.54 30.01
N ASP A 516 -34.11 -0.52 29.98
CA ASP A 516 -33.64 -1.87 29.65
C ASP A 516 -33.26 -2.03 28.17
N ARG A 517 -33.94 -1.28 27.29
CA ARG A 517 -33.69 -1.19 25.83
C ARG A 517 -34.03 0.20 25.31
N GLY A 518 -33.46 0.55 24.17
CA GLY A 518 -33.74 1.82 23.50
C GLY A 518 -33.64 1.75 21.97
N PHE A 519 -34.43 2.58 21.30
CA PHE A 519 -34.36 2.85 19.88
C PHE A 519 -34.31 4.36 19.65
N MET A 520 -33.54 4.81 18.67
CA MET A 520 -33.40 6.21 18.34
C MET A 520 -33.31 6.38 16.83
N ASP A 521 -34.23 7.15 16.28
CA ASP A 521 -34.22 7.66 14.91
C ASP A 521 -33.58 9.05 14.91
N LEU A 522 -32.32 9.13 14.50
CA LEU A 522 -31.53 10.36 14.48
C LEU A 522 -31.98 11.30 13.35
N LYS A 523 -32.62 10.78 12.29
CA LYS A 523 -33.12 11.56 11.15
C LYS A 523 -34.40 12.30 11.51
N ASN A 524 -35.36 11.58 12.08
CA ASN A 524 -36.62 12.16 12.54
C ASN A 524 -36.50 12.80 13.92
N GLN A 525 -35.38 12.59 14.62
CA GLN A 525 -35.10 13.09 15.97
C GLN A 525 -36.13 12.58 16.99
N ASN A 526 -36.40 11.27 16.95
CA ASN A 526 -37.30 10.58 17.86
C ASN A 526 -36.54 9.47 18.59
N ALA A 527 -36.81 9.31 19.89
CA ALA A 527 -36.34 8.17 20.67
C ALA A 527 -37.49 7.44 21.35
N GLU A 528 -37.32 6.13 21.54
CA GLU A 528 -38.20 5.27 22.29
C GLU A 528 -37.37 4.44 23.28
N MET A 529 -37.73 4.51 24.56
CA MET A 529 -37.09 3.80 25.65
C MET A 529 -38.08 2.81 26.26
N LEU A 530 -37.64 1.58 26.50
CA LEU A 530 -38.50 0.45 26.86
C LEU A 530 -37.94 -0.32 28.06
N GLY A 531 -38.78 -0.53 29.07
CA GLY A 531 -38.47 -1.28 30.29
C GLY A 531 -37.73 -0.42 31.32
N ASN A 532 -38.25 -0.40 32.56
CA ASN A 532 -37.65 0.23 33.73
C ASN A 532 -37.13 1.67 33.51
N VAL A 533 -37.83 2.46 32.69
CA VAL A 533 -37.35 3.78 32.24
C VAL A 533 -37.23 4.71 33.44
N ARG A 534 -36.06 5.32 33.61
CA ARG A 534 -35.74 6.26 34.70
C ARG A 534 -34.99 7.47 34.16
N GLY A 535 -35.62 8.64 34.24
CA GLY A 535 -35.06 9.93 33.84
C GLY A 535 -34.67 10.80 35.03
N VAL A 536 -33.54 11.50 34.92
CA VAL A 536 -33.06 12.49 35.89
C VAL A 536 -32.63 13.76 35.16
N SER A 537 -33.27 14.90 35.43
CA SER A 537 -32.84 16.22 34.97
C SER A 537 -32.02 16.91 36.05
N ARG A 538 -30.75 17.23 35.75
CA ARG A 538 -29.88 17.97 36.66
C ARG A 538 -30.30 19.44 36.77
N LEU A 539 -30.64 20.08 35.65
CA LEU A 539 -31.05 21.50 35.63
C LEU A 539 -32.33 21.76 36.43
N ARG A 540 -33.26 20.80 36.48
CA ARG A 540 -34.56 20.95 37.16
C ARG A 540 -34.66 20.23 38.49
N SER A 541 -33.62 19.48 38.89
CA SER A 541 -33.68 18.55 40.04
C SER A 541 -34.96 17.69 40.01
N ALA A 542 -35.19 17.06 38.86
CA ALA A 542 -36.43 16.35 38.55
C ALA A 542 -36.17 14.89 38.17
N ASN A 543 -37.04 14.00 38.65
CA ASN A 543 -36.99 12.56 38.42
C ASN A 543 -38.27 12.09 37.72
N LEU A 544 -38.13 11.15 36.78
CA LEU A 544 -39.20 10.49 36.05
C LEU A 544 -38.99 8.97 36.12
N SER A 545 -40.06 8.20 36.29
CA SER A 545 -40.06 6.76 35.98
C SER A 545 -41.29 6.35 35.19
N SER A 546 -41.14 5.38 34.28
CA SER A 546 -42.24 4.75 33.53
C SER A 546 -41.83 3.40 32.92
N ASP A 547 -42.79 2.63 32.39
CA ASP A 547 -42.51 1.38 31.68
C ASP A 547 -42.01 1.62 30.25
N ARG A 548 -42.48 2.70 29.62
CA ARG A 548 -42.10 3.16 28.27
C ARG A 548 -42.02 4.69 28.24
N LEU A 549 -41.14 5.23 27.41
CA LEU A 549 -41.01 6.66 27.15
C LEU A 549 -40.75 6.90 25.66
N ILE A 550 -41.57 7.74 25.02
CA ILE A 550 -41.34 8.25 23.68
C ILE A 550 -40.89 9.71 23.81
N TRP A 551 -39.88 10.11 23.06
CA TRP A 551 -39.29 11.44 23.09
C TRP A 551 -39.11 12.00 21.68
N SER A 552 -39.82 13.09 21.34
CA SER A 552 -39.46 13.95 20.21
C SER A 552 -38.39 14.93 20.66
N MET A 553 -37.17 14.79 20.14
CA MET A 553 -36.06 15.70 20.43
C MET A 553 -36.20 17.02 19.68
N ARG A 554 -36.91 17.03 18.56
CA ARG A 554 -37.19 18.25 17.79
C ARG A 554 -38.12 19.18 18.56
N ASP A 555 -39.22 18.62 19.06
CA ASP A 555 -40.28 19.37 19.75
C ASP A 555 -40.06 19.42 21.27
N GLN A 556 -38.99 18.76 21.75
CA GLN A 556 -38.65 18.57 23.16
C GLN A 556 -39.78 17.91 23.99
N GLN A 557 -40.68 17.16 23.33
CA GLN A 557 -41.84 16.51 23.97
C GLN A 557 -41.53 15.09 24.42
N LEU A 558 -41.97 14.75 25.63
CA LEU A 558 -41.94 13.43 26.25
C LEU A 558 -43.37 12.88 26.38
N GLN A 559 -43.54 11.59 26.11
CA GLN A 559 -44.75 10.83 26.38
C GLN A 559 -44.37 9.57 27.17
N ALA A 560 -44.73 9.53 28.45
CA ALA A 560 -44.47 8.43 29.36
C ALA A 560 -45.70 7.53 29.48
N PHE A 561 -45.52 6.22 29.43
CA PHE A 561 -46.59 5.22 29.50
C PHE A 561 -46.26 4.14 30.52
N GLY A 562 -47.26 3.73 31.31
CA GLY A 562 -47.13 2.70 32.34
C GLY A 562 -46.36 3.18 33.56
N ASN A 563 -46.91 2.94 34.76
CA ASN A 563 -46.29 3.26 36.06
C ASN A 563 -45.64 4.66 36.15
N VAL A 564 -46.29 5.68 35.58
CA VAL A 564 -45.71 7.02 35.42
C VAL A 564 -45.66 7.74 36.77
N PHE A 565 -44.45 8.06 37.22
CA PHE A 565 -44.18 8.88 38.39
C PHE A 565 -43.21 9.99 38.03
N TYR A 566 -43.59 11.24 38.31
CA TYR A 566 -42.72 12.41 38.15
C TYR A 566 -42.65 13.19 39.47
N GLN A 567 -41.45 13.65 39.80
CA GLN A 567 -41.17 14.49 40.96
C GLN A 567 -40.16 15.57 40.57
N GLN A 568 -40.47 16.83 40.88
CA GLN A 568 -39.58 17.98 40.69
C GLN A 568 -39.46 18.76 42.00
N ALA A 569 -38.26 19.26 42.30
CA ALA A 569 -38.01 20.02 43.53
C ALA A 569 -38.48 21.48 43.45
N ASN A 570 -38.24 22.19 42.34
CA ASN A 570 -38.61 23.61 42.18
C ASN A 570 -39.12 23.94 40.75
N PRO A 571 -40.35 24.47 40.58
CA PRO A 571 -41.42 24.46 41.57
C PRO A 571 -41.75 23.02 41.98
N PHE A 572 -42.13 22.83 43.25
CA PHE A 572 -42.39 21.49 43.79
C PHE A 572 -43.63 20.89 43.14
N LEU A 573 -43.44 19.74 42.47
CA LEU A 573 -44.49 19.02 41.77
C LEU A 573 -44.31 17.52 41.94
N ILE A 574 -45.39 16.83 42.33
CA ILE A 574 -45.47 15.37 42.27
C ILE A 574 -46.70 14.97 41.48
N SER A 575 -46.49 14.08 40.51
CA SER A 575 -47.48 13.60 39.54
C SER A 575 -47.42 12.06 39.43
N ARG A 576 -48.57 11.38 39.54
CA ARG A 576 -48.71 9.92 39.35
C ARG A 576 -49.87 9.56 38.40
N GLY A 577 -49.64 8.66 37.45
CA GLY A 577 -50.64 8.19 36.50
C GLY A 577 -50.20 6.99 35.65
N ASN A 578 -51.05 6.56 34.71
CA ASN A 578 -50.72 5.53 33.71
C ASN A 578 -50.17 6.12 32.39
N TYR A 579 -50.37 7.42 32.16
CA TYR A 579 -49.88 8.16 31.01
C TYR A 579 -49.58 9.61 31.39
N GLY A 580 -48.54 10.19 30.79
CA GLY A 580 -48.15 11.58 31.00
C GLY A 580 -47.42 12.17 29.79
N VAL A 581 -47.68 13.45 29.51
CA VAL A 581 -47.08 14.20 28.41
C VAL A 581 -46.36 15.41 28.97
N GLY A 582 -45.16 15.75 28.52
CA GLY A 582 -44.48 16.94 29.02
C GLY A 582 -43.35 17.46 28.14
N SER A 583 -42.88 18.66 28.45
CA SER A 583 -41.79 19.31 27.73
C SER A 583 -40.49 19.23 28.53
N MET A 584 -39.40 18.75 27.92
CA MET A 584 -38.06 18.82 28.51
C MET A 584 -37.57 20.26 28.66
N LYS A 585 -37.94 21.13 27.70
CA LYS A 585 -37.58 22.55 27.73
C LYS A 585 -38.32 23.29 28.85
N ASP A 586 -39.61 23.02 29.03
CA ASP A 586 -40.48 23.86 29.87
C ASP A 586 -40.77 23.24 31.26
N GLY A 587 -40.52 21.93 31.44
CA GLY A 587 -40.55 21.24 32.74
C GLY A 587 -41.94 20.83 33.26
N ALA A 588 -43.01 21.17 32.55
CA ALA A 588 -44.36 20.76 32.89
C ALA A 588 -44.67 19.37 32.30
N ILE A 589 -45.00 18.39 33.15
CA ILE A 589 -45.61 17.11 32.75
C ILE A 589 -47.10 17.14 33.11
N PHE A 590 -47.94 17.21 32.09
CA PHE A 590 -49.39 17.11 32.15
C PHE A 590 -49.80 15.64 32.12
N LEU A 591 -50.55 15.20 33.13
CA LEU A 591 -51.11 13.84 33.15
C LEU A 591 -52.48 13.81 32.48
N GLN A 592 -52.71 12.81 31.63
CA GLN A 592 -54.04 12.43 31.17
C GLN A 592 -54.32 11.01 31.67
N SER A 593 -55.35 10.83 32.51
CA SER A 593 -55.71 9.51 33.00
C SER A 593 -56.50 8.75 31.93
N GLY A 594 -55.97 7.61 31.49
CA GLY A 594 -56.72 6.66 30.66
C GLY A 594 -57.60 5.77 31.53
N GLY A 595 -58.92 5.93 31.45
CA GLY A 595 -59.90 5.09 32.17
C GLY A 595 -60.01 5.39 33.66
N ASN A 596 -60.65 4.47 34.41
CA ASN A 596 -61.20 4.65 35.77
C ASN A 596 -60.19 4.92 36.91
N SER A 597 -58.94 5.25 36.58
CA SER A 597 -57.90 5.64 37.55
C SER A 597 -57.92 7.14 37.81
N ARG A 598 -57.66 7.59 39.05
CA ARG A 598 -57.50 9.01 39.35
C ARG A 598 -56.04 9.43 39.19
N ALA A 599 -55.75 10.29 38.21
CA ALA A 599 -54.47 11.01 38.20
C ALA A 599 -54.42 11.95 39.41
N ARG A 600 -53.32 11.90 40.18
CA ARG A 600 -53.09 12.80 41.32
C ARG A 600 -51.87 13.66 41.04
N SER A 601 -52.11 14.91 40.69
CA SER A 601 -51.10 15.96 40.63
C SER A 601 -51.24 16.83 41.87
N THR A 602 -50.23 16.86 42.73
CA THR A 602 -50.16 17.75 43.89
C THR A 602 -49.22 18.90 43.58
N PHE A 603 -49.81 20.09 43.41
CA PHE A 603 -49.11 21.36 43.30
C PHE A 603 -49.11 22.03 44.68
N PHE A 604 -47.95 22.53 45.10
CA PHE A 604 -47.83 23.40 46.26
C PHE A 604 -47.40 24.78 45.76
N PRO A 605 -48.28 25.81 45.75
CA PRO A 605 -47.87 27.15 45.40
C PRO A 605 -46.91 27.71 46.47
N GLU A 606 -45.97 28.54 46.05
CA GLU A 606 -44.82 29.04 46.85
C GLU A 606 -45.23 29.91 48.07
N ASN A 607 -46.52 30.25 48.20
CA ASN A 607 -47.05 31.24 49.15
C ASN A 607 -47.81 30.63 50.35
N LEU A 608 -47.37 29.48 50.89
CA LEU A 608 -47.94 28.89 52.13
C LEU A 608 -46.90 28.47 53.19
N GLN A 609 -45.64 28.93 53.08
CA GLN A 609 -44.62 28.79 54.13
C GLN A 609 -44.14 30.14 54.68
N ALA A 610 -45.09 31.05 54.94
CA ALA A 610 -44.84 32.35 55.55
C ALA A 610 -45.73 32.62 56.78
N ALA A 611 -46.02 31.58 57.59
CA ALA A 611 -46.77 31.72 58.85
C ALA A 611 -46.59 30.53 59.84
N ALA A 612 -45.36 30.22 60.25
CA ALA A 612 -45.12 29.48 61.51
C ALA A 612 -43.65 29.61 62.01
N SER A 613 -43.51 30.10 63.24
CA SER A 613 -42.30 30.10 64.10
C SER A 613 -41.17 31.10 63.77
N PRO A 614 -40.75 31.94 64.74
CA PRO A 614 -39.59 32.83 64.61
C PRO A 614 -38.27 32.07 64.85
N ALA A 615 -37.17 32.59 64.28
CA ALA A 615 -35.82 32.11 64.53
C ALA A 615 -35.26 32.63 65.87
N PRO A 616 -34.37 31.88 66.54
CA PRO A 616 -33.38 32.45 67.45
C PRO A 616 -32.16 32.97 66.67
N ALA A 617 -31.72 34.18 66.99
CA ALA A 617 -30.47 34.77 66.50
C ALA A 617 -29.23 34.23 67.28
N PRO A 618 -27.99 34.51 66.85
CA PRO A 618 -26.91 33.52 66.94
C PRO A 618 -25.94 33.71 68.12
N SER A 619 -24.97 32.80 68.24
CA SER A 619 -23.71 33.04 68.95
C SER A 619 -22.52 32.37 68.23
N PRO A 620 -21.30 32.94 68.32
CA PRO A 620 -20.23 32.68 67.34
C PRO A 620 -19.20 31.66 67.81
N VAL A 621 -18.57 30.95 66.87
CA VAL A 621 -17.26 30.30 67.08
C VAL A 621 -16.37 30.55 65.86
N VAL A 622 -15.12 30.91 66.14
CA VAL A 622 -14.06 31.27 65.19
C VAL A 622 -13.26 30.02 64.78
N GLY A 623 -12.80 29.96 63.52
CA GLY A 623 -11.78 28.98 63.11
C GLY A 623 -11.69 28.72 61.61
N ALA A 624 -10.83 29.48 60.90
CA ALA A 624 -10.33 29.10 59.58
C ALA A 624 -9.15 28.10 59.75
N PRO A 625 -8.76 27.32 58.71
CA PRO A 625 -8.02 27.90 57.58
C PRO A 625 -8.47 27.40 56.18
N ALA A 626 -8.01 28.11 55.15
CA ALA A 626 -8.31 27.83 53.75
C ALA A 626 -7.38 26.78 53.11
N PRO A 627 -7.82 26.06 52.07
CA PRO A 627 -6.96 25.48 51.05
C PRO A 627 -6.74 26.47 49.88
N GLY A 628 -5.55 26.42 49.27
CA GLY A 628 -5.08 27.37 48.25
C GLY A 628 -5.68 27.18 46.83
N PRO A 629 -5.17 27.96 45.85
CA PRO A 629 -5.77 28.04 44.51
C PRO A 629 -5.62 26.74 43.71
N ALA A 630 -6.68 26.38 42.98
CA ALA A 630 -6.70 25.21 42.11
C ALA A 630 -5.76 25.37 40.90
N ALA A 631 -5.06 24.29 40.56
CA ALA A 631 -4.17 24.25 39.40
C ALA A 631 -4.96 24.36 38.07
N THR A 632 -4.40 25.08 37.11
CA THR A 632 -4.89 25.15 35.73
C THR A 632 -4.73 23.80 35.01
N PRO A 633 -5.77 23.27 34.33
CA PRO A 633 -5.61 22.14 33.44
C PRO A 633 -4.86 22.56 32.17
N VAL A 634 -3.70 21.97 31.93
CA VAL A 634 -2.98 22.08 30.66
C VAL A 634 -3.80 21.37 29.57
N GLY A 635 -4.19 22.10 28.53
CA GLY A 635 -4.92 21.53 27.40
C GLY A 635 -4.05 20.60 26.54
N PRO A 636 -4.62 19.54 25.94
CA PRO A 636 -3.87 18.66 25.03
C PRO A 636 -3.45 19.40 23.74
N PRO A 637 -2.32 19.03 23.12
CA PRO A 637 -1.78 19.74 21.96
C PRO A 637 -2.66 19.57 20.70
N PRO A 638 -2.67 20.56 19.79
CA PRO A 638 -3.50 20.53 18.60
C PRO A 638 -3.04 19.49 17.58
N VAL A 639 -3.97 18.63 17.13
CA VAL A 639 -3.77 17.73 15.99
C VAL A 639 -4.20 18.46 14.71
N PRO A 640 -3.40 18.49 13.63
CA PRO A 640 -3.72 19.27 12.44
C PRO A 640 -4.96 18.75 11.70
N SER A 641 -5.88 19.68 11.37
CA SER A 641 -7.26 19.38 10.96
C SER A 641 -7.51 19.36 9.43
N THR A 642 -6.47 19.31 8.61
CA THR A 642 -6.57 19.57 7.15
C THR A 642 -6.24 18.34 6.31
N LEU A 643 -7.24 17.82 5.59
CA LEU A 643 -7.05 16.89 4.47
C LEU A 643 -6.55 17.66 3.22
N PRO A 644 -5.67 17.07 2.40
CA PRO A 644 -5.18 17.69 1.16
C PRO A 644 -6.21 17.66 0.03
N PRO A 645 -6.11 18.57 -0.97
CA PRO A 645 -7.09 18.70 -2.07
C PRO A 645 -6.99 17.58 -3.14
N ILE A 646 -8.08 17.41 -3.90
CA ILE A 646 -8.37 16.24 -4.75
C ILE A 646 -8.50 16.62 -6.24
N PRO A 647 -7.92 15.84 -7.19
CA PRO A 647 -8.26 15.86 -8.63
C PRO A 647 -9.39 14.86 -9.00
N PRO A 648 -10.12 15.07 -10.12
CA PRO A 648 -11.36 14.33 -10.42
C PRO A 648 -11.19 12.87 -10.88
N ALA A 649 -12.27 12.10 -10.72
CA ALA A 649 -12.30 10.63 -10.70
C ALA A 649 -12.45 9.92 -12.06
N LEU A 650 -12.10 8.62 -12.07
CA LEU A 650 -12.57 7.61 -13.03
C LEU A 650 -12.89 6.29 -12.30
N LEU A 651 -13.89 5.56 -12.80
CA LEU A 651 -14.45 4.33 -12.20
C LEU A 651 -13.56 3.10 -12.38
N GLY A 652 -13.48 2.23 -11.36
CA GLY A 652 -12.92 0.89 -11.48
C GLY A 652 -12.90 0.10 -10.16
N THR A 653 -13.71 -0.95 -10.05
CA THR A 653 -13.83 -1.79 -8.84
C THR A 653 -12.70 -2.83 -8.74
N GLU A 654 -11.50 -2.40 -8.36
CA GLU A 654 -10.40 -3.34 -8.04
C GLU A 654 -9.77 -3.02 -6.68
N THR A 655 -9.88 -3.98 -5.77
CA THR A 655 -9.41 -3.91 -4.38
C THR A 655 -7.89 -3.87 -4.30
N GLY A 656 -7.34 -2.99 -3.44
CA GLY A 656 -5.90 -2.77 -3.26
C GLY A 656 -5.14 -3.93 -2.59
N VAL A 657 -5.03 -5.05 -3.31
CA VAL A 657 -4.02 -6.09 -3.08
C VAL A 657 -2.78 -5.70 -3.89
N PHE A 658 -1.65 -5.47 -3.22
CA PHE A 658 -0.38 -5.22 -3.90
C PHE A 658 0.25 -6.55 -4.32
N GLU A 659 -0.08 -6.98 -5.54
CA GLU A 659 0.51 -8.16 -6.16
C GLU A 659 2.02 -8.01 -6.34
N ASP A 660 2.74 -9.14 -6.33
CA ASP A 660 4.17 -9.17 -6.62
C ASP A 660 4.43 -9.17 -8.14
N PRO A 661 5.08 -8.12 -8.69
CA PRO A 661 5.36 -8.04 -10.12
C PRO A 661 6.49 -9.00 -10.53
N PHE A 662 7.27 -9.54 -9.57
CA PHE A 662 8.40 -10.43 -9.83
C PHE A 662 8.00 -11.89 -10.03
N SER A 663 6.74 -12.24 -9.77
CA SER A 663 6.16 -13.58 -10.00
C SER A 663 6.45 -14.13 -11.40
N ASN A 664 6.43 -13.28 -12.43
CA ASN A 664 6.70 -13.65 -13.82
C ASN A 664 8.17 -13.47 -14.28
N LEU A 665 9.05 -12.86 -13.47
CA LEU A 665 10.35 -12.38 -13.95
C LEU A 665 11.26 -13.51 -14.47
N PHE A 666 11.05 -14.74 -13.99
CA PHE A 666 11.57 -15.96 -14.59
C PHE A 666 10.54 -17.12 -14.46
N GLY A 667 9.30 -16.89 -14.92
CA GLY A 667 8.30 -17.96 -15.08
C GLY A 667 8.76 -19.09 -16.01
N PRO A 668 8.02 -20.22 -16.04
CA PRO A 668 8.27 -21.33 -16.98
C PRO A 668 8.19 -20.88 -18.45
#